data_AF-A0A4P6FM86-F1
#
_entry.id   AF-A0A4P6FM86-F1
#
_cell.length_a   1.000
_cell.length_b   1.000
_cell.length_c   1.000
_cell.angle_alpha   90.00
_cell.angle_beta   90.00
_cell.angle_gamma   90.00
#
_symmetry.space_group_name_H-M   'P 1'
#
loop_
_entity.id
_entity.type
_entity.pdbx_description
1 polymer ?
#
loop_
_entity_poly.entity_id
_entity_poly.type
_entity_poly.pdbx_seq_one_letter_code
_entity_poly.pdbx_strand_id
1 'polypeptide(L)'
;MIKIPEAGLFNADVRKGINLFLGAGFSTLAKNSQGDTLPVGDSLKGKLIAEFKLDTYSALDLPSLYAILLADRRDALRDFLVKTYTVSEYDTKYDSLRRLNVEYLYTTNIDDLPFYIFDGRGNLESRVLHDVYLYGAPRKPASVVQYIPLHGSIKHEDSDFLFTGGQMSSAFASDRETWYVFQRELQARPTVFLGYGMRDAGVLQALHGSSGRAQVNRWILLRREDEATSALYASLGFHVFFGEIEQFLDFIGGQDISRVAISGGRAVHFTGEVPLVAQVAQRPIRNFFLGAEPEWSDAFSSQVVHRRTNSAVKNSIFSGRHVAVVGLPLSGKTTILKQVAAELASDRTVLYFDRLTEPTANQIISEHAPVGDRVLVFVDNLLDSRESVERLVEEINAQIVCAEDSLYFDSVSLRLMAGKIDVISSSEIAAQDLQSIIDSIPAEVRRWHVDDVSEVEADAGEIGLFESFRRHVFDEGLTTRFRAKLAEFESRDPEAFSVYIMACYVARCRSIVSFDMIYMFIDNAKKVYGDVYEITERIGSFLAEVDLVDDPHQDYFSVRSGALARIALKECPGRAFARVYERFHAAVPPRVIVDYPTFRRYAYDNDFARRAYPRVGDGLKFYERLVKSTDNAYDYQHGAIYLSKMKSFTDAFSWIDTAMSKTRGRVYSIRNTHARILFEANIDVVKRDPDDGTALDGIRESMEVLQTCIEKDKRRSYHLLRYSDQAIQFAKVIEDRQSYQWLVHAGERLEEMVQQAAVLRSRESYNLRKYRNLLNDVRSMLAGRGSP
;
A
#
# COMPACT_ATOMS: atom_id res chain seq x y z
N MET A 1 -17.10 -23.41 3.60
CA MET A 1 -15.79 -23.00 4.14
C MET A 1 -15.82 -21.49 4.28
N ILE A 2 -15.56 -20.96 5.47
CA ILE A 2 -15.58 -19.51 5.72
C ILE A 2 -14.45 -18.85 4.90
N LYS A 3 -14.75 -17.71 4.28
CA LYS A 3 -13.76 -16.95 3.48
C LYS A 3 -13.37 -15.69 4.24
N ILE A 4 -12.18 -15.68 4.82
CA ILE A 4 -11.61 -14.51 5.51
C ILE A 4 -10.66 -13.81 4.53
N PRO A 5 -11.00 -12.60 4.01
CA PRO A 5 -10.22 -11.93 2.97
C PRO A 5 -8.77 -11.63 3.38
N GLU A 6 -8.55 -11.34 4.66
CA GLU A 6 -7.26 -10.98 5.25
C GLU A 6 -6.85 -11.96 6.37
N ALA A 7 -6.91 -13.26 6.07
CA ALA A 7 -6.70 -14.33 7.04
C ALA A 7 -5.33 -14.27 7.77
N GLY A 8 -4.27 -13.82 7.10
CA GLY A 8 -2.95 -13.65 7.74
C GLY A 8 -2.97 -12.58 8.82
N LEU A 9 -3.61 -11.43 8.55
CA LEU A 9 -3.78 -10.37 9.54
C LEU A 9 -4.70 -10.80 10.68
N PHE A 10 -5.82 -11.47 10.37
CA PHE A 10 -6.75 -12.01 11.36
C PHE A 10 -6.04 -12.97 12.32
N ASN A 11 -5.27 -13.92 11.78
CA ASN A 11 -4.54 -14.90 12.58
C ASN A 11 -3.48 -14.24 13.48
N ALA A 12 -2.84 -13.16 13.02
CA ALA A 12 -1.90 -12.40 13.83
C ALA A 12 -2.59 -11.68 15.00
N ASP A 13 -3.73 -11.03 14.75
CA ASP A 13 -4.53 -10.37 15.80
C ASP A 13 -4.98 -11.38 16.87
N VAL A 14 -5.55 -12.50 16.43
CA VAL A 14 -6.01 -13.60 17.29
C VAL A 14 -4.90 -14.15 18.20
N ARG A 15 -3.66 -14.24 17.69
CA ARG A 15 -2.49 -14.73 18.46
C ARG A 15 -1.98 -13.71 19.48
N LYS A 16 -2.00 -12.40 19.15
CA LYS A 16 -1.57 -11.33 20.08
C LYS A 16 -2.57 -11.12 21.21
N GLY A 17 -3.86 -11.18 20.89
CA GLY A 17 -4.96 -11.05 21.83
C GLY A 17 -6.04 -10.13 21.31
N ILE A 18 -7.29 -10.53 21.53
CA ILE A 18 -8.47 -9.88 20.96
C ILE A 18 -9.54 -9.64 22.01
N ASN A 19 -10.46 -8.74 21.69
CA ASN A 19 -11.77 -8.67 22.32
C ASN A 19 -12.79 -9.47 21.48
N LEU A 20 -13.74 -10.12 22.13
CA LEU A 20 -14.92 -10.68 21.49
C LEU A 20 -16.12 -9.80 21.78
N PHE A 21 -16.92 -9.51 20.76
CA PHE A 21 -18.21 -8.84 20.89
C PHE A 21 -19.32 -9.74 20.35
N LEU A 22 -20.19 -10.23 21.23
CA LEU A 22 -21.18 -11.25 20.92
C LEU A 22 -22.59 -10.66 20.89
N GLY A 23 -23.31 -10.89 19.79
CA GLY A 23 -24.73 -10.59 19.68
C GLY A 23 -25.60 -11.85 19.58
N ALA A 24 -26.92 -11.68 19.43
CA ALA A 24 -27.88 -12.78 19.54
C ALA A 24 -27.65 -13.90 18.52
N GLY A 25 -27.09 -13.58 17.35
CA GLY A 25 -26.73 -14.58 16.33
C GLY A 25 -25.56 -15.48 16.72
N PHE A 26 -24.86 -15.20 17.82
CA PHE A 26 -23.77 -16.03 18.33
C PHE A 26 -24.31 -17.30 18.99
N SER A 27 -25.39 -17.22 19.77
CA SER A 27 -25.90 -18.32 20.61
C SER A 27 -26.86 -19.27 19.88
N THR A 28 -26.92 -19.25 18.54
CA THR A 28 -27.90 -20.01 17.75
C THR A 28 -27.68 -21.52 17.75
N LEU A 29 -26.49 -22.00 18.13
CA LEU A 29 -26.15 -23.41 18.27
C LEU A 29 -26.29 -23.93 19.71
N ALA A 30 -26.88 -23.14 20.60
CA ALA A 30 -27.20 -23.54 21.96
C ALA A 30 -28.72 -23.75 22.12
N LYS A 31 -29.09 -24.61 23.07
CA LYS A 31 -30.46 -24.98 23.38
C LYS A 31 -30.76 -24.80 24.85
N ASN A 32 -32.01 -24.44 25.13
CA ASN A 32 -32.53 -24.37 26.49
C ASN A 32 -33.05 -25.74 26.98
N SER A 33 -33.49 -25.80 28.24
CA SER A 33 -34.02 -27.02 28.88
C SER A 33 -35.22 -27.67 28.18
N GLN A 34 -35.85 -26.97 27.23
CA GLN A 34 -36.97 -27.48 26.42
C GLN A 34 -36.50 -28.07 25.08
N GLY A 35 -35.19 -28.03 24.78
CA GLY A 35 -34.62 -28.45 23.51
C GLY A 35 -34.72 -27.41 22.40
N ASP A 36 -35.27 -26.23 22.68
CA ASP A 36 -35.42 -25.13 21.73
C ASP A 36 -34.10 -24.37 21.57
N THR A 37 -33.78 -23.96 20.35
CA THR A 37 -32.72 -22.97 20.08
C THR A 37 -33.07 -21.62 20.71
N LEU A 38 -32.05 -20.91 21.20
CA LEU A 38 -32.23 -19.58 21.77
C LEU A 38 -32.82 -18.60 20.73
N PRO A 39 -33.95 -17.93 21.03
CA PRO A 39 -34.64 -17.09 20.06
C PRO A 39 -33.86 -15.80 19.78
N VAL A 40 -33.86 -15.38 18.51
CA VAL A 40 -33.20 -14.16 18.03
C VAL A 40 -34.21 -13.19 17.41
N GLY A 41 -34.11 -11.90 17.71
CA GLY A 41 -34.91 -10.84 17.10
C GLY A 41 -36.42 -11.10 17.14
N ASP A 42 -37.05 -11.13 15.96
CA ASP A 42 -38.51 -11.33 15.82
C ASP A 42 -39.00 -12.70 16.32
N SER A 43 -38.11 -13.71 16.42
CA SER A 43 -38.46 -14.98 17.03
C SER A 43 -38.80 -14.81 18.52
N LEU A 44 -38.06 -13.98 19.26
CA LEU A 44 -38.36 -13.67 20.66
C LEU A 44 -39.69 -12.91 20.77
N LYS A 45 -39.92 -11.94 19.88
CA LYS A 45 -41.19 -11.20 19.81
C LYS A 45 -42.38 -12.15 19.65
N GLY A 46 -42.28 -13.11 18.72
CA GLY A 46 -43.31 -14.12 18.52
C GLY A 46 -43.58 -14.96 19.77
N LYS A 47 -42.52 -15.41 20.47
CA LYS A 47 -42.66 -16.18 21.71
C LYS A 47 -43.30 -15.35 22.84
N LEU A 48 -42.93 -14.07 22.98
CA LEU A 48 -43.54 -13.17 23.97
C LEU A 48 -45.03 -12.92 23.69
N ILE A 49 -45.40 -12.72 22.43
CA ILE A 49 -46.82 -12.54 22.05
C ILE A 49 -47.64 -13.78 22.41
N ALA A 50 -47.11 -14.97 22.09
CA ALA A 50 -47.78 -16.24 22.37
C ALA A 50 -47.92 -16.50 23.87
N GLU A 51 -46.84 -16.33 24.65
CA GLU A 51 -46.82 -16.61 26.09
C GLU A 51 -47.76 -15.66 26.86
N PHE A 52 -47.68 -14.35 26.57
CA PHE A 52 -48.42 -13.33 27.32
C PHE A 52 -49.78 -12.98 26.70
N LYS A 53 -50.16 -13.64 25.60
CA LYS A 53 -51.41 -13.44 24.84
C LYS A 53 -51.59 -11.98 24.39
N LEU A 54 -50.57 -11.45 23.70
CA LEU A 54 -50.48 -10.05 23.29
C LEU A 54 -50.74 -9.85 21.79
N ASP A 55 -51.66 -10.62 21.19
CA ASP A 55 -51.93 -10.60 19.75
C ASP A 55 -52.29 -9.19 19.22
N THR A 56 -52.94 -8.38 20.05
CA THR A 56 -53.30 -6.98 19.78
C THR A 56 -52.09 -6.06 19.64
N TYR A 57 -50.93 -6.45 20.17
CA TYR A 57 -49.67 -5.69 20.13
C TYR A 57 -48.69 -6.22 19.08
N SER A 58 -49.13 -7.12 18.19
CA SER A 58 -48.31 -7.76 17.16
C SER A 58 -47.61 -6.78 16.20
N ALA A 59 -48.15 -5.57 16.03
CA ALA A 59 -47.55 -4.51 15.22
C ALA A 59 -46.36 -3.80 15.91
N LEU A 60 -46.23 -3.88 17.24
CA LEU A 60 -45.14 -3.23 17.98
C LEU A 60 -43.81 -3.93 17.75
N ASP A 61 -42.71 -3.19 17.83
CA ASP A 61 -41.37 -3.79 17.83
C ASP A 61 -41.05 -4.48 19.17
N LEU A 62 -40.00 -5.30 19.18
CA LEU A 62 -39.57 -6.04 20.38
C LEU A 62 -39.26 -5.10 21.57
N PRO A 63 -38.53 -3.97 21.40
CA PRO A 63 -38.30 -3.03 22.50
C PRO A 63 -39.59 -2.45 23.10
N SER A 64 -40.57 -2.08 22.28
CA SER A 64 -41.85 -1.54 22.77
C SER A 64 -42.65 -2.61 23.51
N LEU A 65 -42.69 -3.83 22.98
CA LEU A 65 -43.36 -4.96 23.64
C LEU A 65 -42.71 -5.28 25.00
N TYR A 66 -41.37 -5.26 25.06
CA TYR A 66 -40.62 -5.43 26.29
C TYR A 66 -40.95 -4.33 27.31
N ALA A 67 -40.98 -3.07 26.91
CA ALA A 67 -41.31 -1.95 27.81
C ALA A 67 -42.71 -2.06 28.42
N ILE A 68 -43.70 -2.52 27.64
CA ILE A 68 -45.07 -2.78 28.14
C ILE A 68 -45.05 -3.90 29.17
N LEU A 69 -44.40 -5.03 28.87
CA LEU A 69 -44.30 -6.17 29.78
C LEU A 69 -43.51 -5.83 31.04
N LEU A 70 -42.49 -4.98 30.94
CA LEU A 70 -41.71 -4.52 32.10
C LEU A 70 -42.55 -3.66 33.05
N ALA A 71 -43.48 -2.87 32.53
CA ALA A 71 -44.35 -2.01 33.34
C ALA A 71 -45.49 -2.78 34.03
N ASP A 72 -46.05 -3.80 33.38
CA ASP A 72 -47.25 -4.52 33.84
C ASP A 72 -46.95 -5.92 34.44
N ARG A 73 -45.90 -6.60 33.96
CA ARG A 73 -45.65 -8.04 34.22
C ARG A 73 -44.18 -8.37 34.44
N ARG A 74 -43.44 -7.51 35.16
CA ARG A 74 -41.98 -7.58 35.34
C ARG A 74 -41.46 -8.96 35.76
N ASP A 75 -42.01 -9.54 36.83
CA ASP A 75 -41.49 -10.79 37.38
C ASP A 75 -41.75 -11.97 36.44
N ALA A 76 -42.97 -12.06 35.88
CA ALA A 76 -43.31 -13.10 34.92
C ALA A 76 -42.49 -13.00 33.62
N LEU A 77 -42.21 -11.77 33.16
CA LEU A 77 -41.31 -11.52 32.03
C LEU A 77 -39.89 -12.01 32.34
N ARG A 78 -39.38 -11.72 33.54
CA ARG A 78 -38.06 -12.14 33.98
C ARG A 78 -37.96 -13.66 34.03
N ASP A 79 -38.90 -14.34 34.67
CA ASP A 79 -38.95 -15.80 34.76
C ASP A 79 -38.98 -16.46 33.38
N PHE A 80 -39.79 -15.90 32.47
CA PHE A 80 -39.86 -16.36 31.08
C PHE A 80 -38.50 -16.22 30.38
N LEU A 81 -37.84 -15.07 30.50
CA LEU A 81 -36.54 -14.82 29.87
C LEU A 81 -35.43 -15.68 30.48
N VAL A 82 -35.36 -15.80 31.80
CA VAL A 82 -34.40 -16.67 32.49
C VAL A 82 -34.57 -18.11 32.02
N LYS A 83 -35.80 -18.64 32.01
CA LYS A 83 -36.09 -19.99 31.52
C LYS A 83 -35.70 -20.17 30.05
N THR A 84 -35.98 -19.17 29.22
CA THR A 84 -35.73 -19.22 27.77
C THR A 84 -34.25 -19.17 27.44
N TYR A 85 -33.48 -18.36 28.18
CA TYR A 85 -32.07 -18.08 27.91
C TYR A 85 -31.07 -18.86 28.78
N THR A 86 -31.55 -19.68 29.72
CA THR A 86 -30.71 -20.65 30.42
C THR A 86 -30.33 -21.79 29.47
N VAL A 87 -29.04 -21.93 29.19
CA VAL A 87 -28.51 -22.99 28.33
C VAL A 87 -28.49 -24.33 29.07
N SER A 88 -28.97 -25.37 28.41
CA SER A 88 -28.85 -26.76 28.89
C SER A 88 -27.92 -27.61 28.03
N GLU A 89 -27.85 -27.34 26.72
CA GLU A 89 -27.00 -28.04 25.76
C GLU A 89 -26.40 -27.01 24.80
N TYR A 90 -25.13 -27.17 24.43
CA TYR A 90 -24.49 -26.35 23.40
C TYR A 90 -23.58 -27.21 22.53
N ASP A 91 -23.37 -26.79 21.29
CA ASP A 91 -22.44 -27.47 20.38
C ASP A 91 -20.98 -27.34 20.86
N THR A 92 -20.28 -28.46 21.01
CA THR A 92 -18.86 -28.52 21.42
C THR A 92 -17.92 -27.69 20.53
N LYS A 93 -18.33 -27.32 19.32
CA LYS A 93 -17.58 -26.37 18.47
C LYS A 93 -17.27 -25.06 19.18
N TYR A 94 -18.10 -24.60 20.12
CA TYR A 94 -17.80 -23.40 20.91
C TYR A 94 -16.53 -23.53 21.75
N ASP A 95 -16.11 -24.74 22.12
CA ASP A 95 -14.89 -24.98 22.89
C ASP A 95 -13.63 -24.54 22.11
N SER A 96 -13.71 -24.41 20.79
CA SER A 96 -12.64 -23.84 19.95
C SER A 96 -12.21 -22.44 20.40
N LEU A 97 -13.14 -21.65 20.97
CA LEU A 97 -12.85 -20.29 21.45
C LEU A 97 -11.86 -20.26 22.62
N ARG A 98 -11.71 -21.38 23.36
CA ARG A 98 -10.71 -21.50 24.45
C ARG A 98 -9.27 -21.40 23.94
N ARG A 99 -9.05 -21.60 22.64
CA ARG A 99 -7.73 -21.48 21.98
C ARG A 99 -7.34 -20.02 21.73
N LEU A 100 -8.31 -19.11 21.74
CA LEU A 100 -8.09 -17.69 21.48
C LEU A 100 -7.53 -16.99 22.71
N ASN A 101 -6.66 -16.00 22.51
CA ASN A 101 -6.24 -15.13 23.59
C ASN A 101 -7.27 -14.00 23.81
N VAL A 102 -8.43 -14.33 24.38
CA VAL A 102 -9.51 -13.38 24.64
C VAL A 102 -9.22 -12.57 25.91
N GLU A 103 -9.11 -11.25 25.78
CA GLU A 103 -8.94 -10.35 26.93
C GLU A 103 -10.27 -9.90 27.53
N TYR A 104 -11.16 -9.42 26.67
CA TYR A 104 -12.52 -9.02 27.03
C TYR A 104 -13.55 -9.75 26.18
N LEU A 105 -14.65 -10.13 26.82
CA LEU A 105 -15.85 -10.63 26.18
C LEU A 105 -17.00 -9.68 26.52
N TYR A 106 -17.38 -8.89 25.52
CA TYR A 106 -18.56 -8.03 25.55
C TYR A 106 -19.73 -8.75 24.92
N THR A 107 -20.92 -8.63 25.51
CA THR A 107 -22.11 -9.22 24.89
C THR A 107 -23.36 -8.39 25.09
N THR A 108 -24.22 -8.39 24.07
CA THR A 108 -25.61 -7.91 24.16
C THR A 108 -26.60 -9.05 24.43
N ASN A 109 -26.10 -10.28 24.59
CA ASN A 109 -26.91 -11.43 24.97
C ASN A 109 -27.08 -11.47 26.48
N ILE A 110 -28.24 -11.96 26.91
CA ILE A 110 -28.55 -12.16 28.31
C ILE A 110 -28.31 -13.61 28.77
N ASP A 111 -28.03 -14.53 27.84
CA ASP A 111 -27.81 -15.95 28.12
C ASP A 111 -26.55 -16.25 28.93
N ASP A 112 -26.47 -17.49 29.45
CA ASP A 112 -25.33 -17.98 30.22
C ASP A 112 -24.36 -18.87 29.42
N LEU A 113 -24.45 -18.88 28.08
CA LEU A 113 -23.55 -19.65 27.21
C LEU A 113 -22.06 -19.35 27.49
N PRO A 114 -21.61 -18.08 27.63
CA PRO A 114 -20.19 -17.78 27.88
C PRO A 114 -19.63 -18.45 29.14
N PHE A 115 -20.46 -18.66 30.18
CA PHE A 115 -20.03 -19.30 31.42
C PHE A 115 -19.75 -20.79 31.23
N TYR A 116 -20.47 -21.47 30.32
CA TYR A 116 -20.18 -22.86 29.96
C TYR A 116 -18.97 -22.98 29.04
N ILE A 117 -18.81 -22.03 28.10
CA ILE A 117 -17.66 -22.02 27.20
C ILE A 117 -16.37 -21.82 27.99
N PHE A 118 -16.32 -20.92 28.97
CA PHE A 118 -15.11 -20.62 29.75
C PHE A 118 -15.13 -21.23 31.16
N ASP A 119 -15.79 -22.39 31.33
CA ASP A 119 -15.80 -23.14 32.60
C ASP A 119 -14.42 -23.78 32.86
N GLY A 120 -13.81 -23.44 34.00
CA GLY A 120 -12.45 -23.86 34.37
C GLY A 120 -12.28 -25.36 34.69
N ARG A 121 -13.31 -26.17 34.45
CA ARG A 121 -13.30 -27.62 34.72
C ARG A 121 -12.65 -28.44 33.59
N GLY A 122 -12.39 -27.83 32.43
CA GLY A 122 -11.74 -28.46 31.28
C GLY A 122 -10.35 -27.88 31.01
N ASN A 123 -9.30 -28.68 31.26
CA ASN A 123 -7.87 -28.39 31.06
C ASN A 123 -7.27 -27.24 31.89
N LEU A 124 -6.09 -27.50 32.48
CA LEU A 124 -5.32 -26.57 33.35
C LEU A 124 -4.86 -25.27 32.67
N GLU A 125 -5.02 -25.12 31.35
CA GLU A 125 -4.56 -23.96 30.58
C GLU A 125 -5.67 -23.01 30.11
N SER A 126 -6.95 -23.34 30.35
CA SER A 126 -8.08 -22.50 29.93
C SER A 126 -8.28 -21.30 30.87
N ARG A 127 -8.42 -20.09 30.30
CA ARG A 127 -8.75 -18.88 31.07
C ARG A 127 -10.21 -18.96 31.49
N VAL A 128 -10.49 -18.73 32.77
CA VAL A 128 -11.86 -18.68 33.30
C VAL A 128 -12.50 -17.32 33.04
N LEU A 129 -13.82 -17.32 32.91
CA LEU A 129 -14.59 -16.08 32.82
C LEU A 129 -14.57 -15.33 34.16
N HIS A 130 -14.30 -14.03 34.13
CA HIS A 130 -14.33 -13.14 35.28
C HIS A 130 -15.35 -12.03 35.04
N ASP A 131 -16.47 -12.08 35.76
CA ASP A 131 -17.54 -11.08 35.66
C ASP A 131 -17.09 -9.77 36.31
N VAL A 132 -16.83 -8.75 35.49
CA VAL A 132 -16.33 -7.45 35.96
C VAL A 132 -17.42 -6.69 36.71
N TYR A 133 -18.69 -6.89 36.37
CA TYR A 133 -19.81 -6.22 37.03
C TYR A 133 -19.97 -6.69 38.48
N LEU A 134 -19.85 -7.99 38.73
CA LEU A 134 -19.99 -8.57 40.07
C LEU A 134 -18.73 -8.46 40.92
N TYR A 135 -17.54 -8.63 40.32
CA TYR A 135 -16.29 -8.79 41.07
C TYR A 135 -15.30 -7.63 40.88
N GLY A 136 -15.61 -6.64 40.05
CA GLY A 136 -14.69 -5.58 39.69
C GLY A 136 -13.50 -6.07 38.86
N ALA A 137 -12.45 -5.25 38.75
CA ALA A 137 -11.26 -5.60 37.98
C ALA A 137 -10.47 -6.79 38.61
N PRO A 138 -10.05 -7.79 37.82
CA PRO A 138 -9.30 -8.93 38.34
C PRO A 138 -7.88 -8.56 38.77
N ARG A 139 -7.35 -9.22 39.82
CA ARG A 139 -5.94 -9.04 40.25
C ARG A 139 -4.90 -9.46 39.21
N LYS A 140 -5.24 -10.43 38.35
CA LYS A 140 -4.39 -10.96 37.28
C LYS A 140 -5.16 -10.98 35.96
N PRO A 141 -5.34 -9.83 35.28
CA PRO A 141 -6.18 -9.73 34.08
C PRO A 141 -5.78 -10.71 32.97
N ALA A 142 -4.47 -10.92 32.76
CA ALA A 142 -3.95 -11.86 31.75
C ALA A 142 -4.31 -13.34 31.99
N SER A 143 -4.84 -13.70 33.17
CA SER A 143 -5.20 -15.08 33.53
C SER A 143 -6.69 -15.40 33.40
N VAL A 144 -7.54 -14.40 33.14
CA VAL A 144 -9.00 -14.54 33.10
C VAL A 144 -9.58 -13.83 31.89
N VAL A 145 -10.71 -14.29 31.35
CA VAL A 145 -11.44 -13.55 30.32
C VAL A 145 -12.38 -12.57 31.03
N GLN A 146 -12.19 -11.27 30.84
CA GLN A 146 -13.03 -10.27 31.50
C GLN A 146 -14.39 -10.15 30.79
N TYR A 147 -15.46 -10.47 31.50
CA TYR A 147 -16.82 -10.52 30.98
C TYR A 147 -17.62 -9.27 31.34
N ILE A 148 -18.27 -8.67 30.33
CA ILE A 148 -19.07 -7.46 30.45
C ILE A 148 -20.40 -7.65 29.68
N PRO A 149 -21.52 -7.94 30.38
CA PRO A 149 -22.85 -8.08 29.78
C PRO A 149 -23.54 -6.71 29.63
N LEU A 150 -23.51 -6.15 28.43
CA LEU A 150 -24.03 -4.82 28.16
C LEU A 150 -25.55 -4.72 28.32
N HIS A 151 -26.29 -5.82 28.11
CA HIS A 151 -27.75 -5.88 28.26
C HIS A 151 -28.22 -6.57 29.56
N GLY A 152 -27.28 -6.83 30.48
CA GLY A 152 -27.51 -7.65 31.66
C GLY A 152 -27.31 -9.14 31.38
N SER A 153 -27.37 -9.96 32.44
CA SER A 153 -27.20 -11.41 32.38
C SER A 153 -28.26 -12.10 33.23
N ILE A 154 -28.76 -13.26 32.79
CA ILE A 154 -29.66 -14.08 33.60
C ILE A 154 -29.02 -14.57 34.91
N LYS A 155 -27.68 -14.49 35.03
CA LYS A 155 -26.95 -14.79 36.27
C LYS A 155 -27.00 -13.66 37.30
N HIS A 156 -27.44 -12.46 36.92
CA HIS A 156 -27.50 -11.28 37.80
C HIS A 156 -28.91 -11.16 38.37
N GLU A 157 -29.11 -11.53 39.64
CA GLU A 157 -30.44 -11.58 40.28
C GLU A 157 -31.11 -10.20 40.42
N ASP A 158 -30.33 -9.15 40.67
CA ASP A 158 -30.84 -7.81 41.03
C ASP A 158 -30.92 -6.79 39.87
N SER A 159 -30.58 -7.17 38.63
CA SER A 159 -30.54 -6.25 37.48
C SER A 159 -31.61 -6.56 36.43
N ASP A 160 -32.30 -5.54 35.93
CA ASP A 160 -33.18 -5.68 34.76
C ASP A 160 -32.38 -5.82 33.46
N PHE A 161 -33.00 -6.42 32.44
CA PHE A 161 -32.42 -6.52 31.11
C PHE A 161 -32.65 -5.22 30.32
N LEU A 162 -31.67 -4.84 29.50
CA LEU A 162 -31.73 -3.62 28.70
C LEU A 162 -32.07 -3.97 27.25
N PHE A 163 -33.28 -3.62 26.79
CA PHE A 163 -33.74 -3.87 25.42
C PHE A 163 -34.08 -2.59 24.64
N THR A 164 -34.33 -1.46 25.34
CA THR A 164 -34.66 -0.19 24.67
C THR A 164 -33.42 0.71 24.55
N GLY A 165 -33.35 1.49 23.47
CA GLY A 165 -32.26 2.46 23.28
C GLY A 165 -32.17 3.51 24.39
N GLY A 166 -33.31 3.87 25.00
CA GLY A 166 -33.37 4.78 26.16
C GLY A 166 -32.77 4.16 27.42
N GLN A 167 -33.08 2.90 27.71
CA GLN A 167 -32.50 2.17 28.85
C GLN A 167 -30.98 2.02 28.71
N MET A 168 -30.51 1.65 27.52
CA MET A 168 -29.06 1.59 27.25
C MET A 168 -28.40 2.96 27.43
N SER A 169 -28.98 4.02 26.86
CA SER A 169 -28.43 5.37 26.98
C SER A 169 -28.38 5.84 28.44
N SER A 170 -29.40 5.50 29.24
CA SER A 170 -29.43 5.79 30.67
C SER A 170 -28.40 4.95 31.43
N ALA A 171 -28.25 3.67 31.11
CA ALA A 171 -27.26 2.78 31.73
C ALA A 171 -25.83 3.27 31.44
N PHE A 172 -25.55 3.68 30.20
CA PHE A 172 -24.27 4.31 29.83
C PHE A 172 -24.01 5.63 30.55
N ALA A 173 -25.06 6.41 30.81
CA ALA A 173 -24.94 7.65 31.57
C ALA A 173 -24.69 7.40 33.08
N SER A 174 -25.25 6.32 33.64
CA SER A 174 -25.09 5.96 35.05
C SER A 174 -23.77 5.24 35.35
N ASP A 175 -23.25 4.42 34.42
CA ASP A 175 -21.98 3.70 34.54
C ASP A 175 -20.95 4.21 33.52
N ARG A 176 -20.50 5.45 33.74
CA ARG A 176 -19.52 6.11 32.87
C ARG A 176 -18.16 5.42 32.87
N GLU A 177 -17.78 4.75 33.96
CA GLU A 177 -16.46 4.14 34.13
C GLU A 177 -16.34 2.85 33.32
N THR A 178 -17.31 1.93 33.44
CA THR A 178 -17.34 0.71 32.62
C THR A 178 -17.43 1.05 31.14
N TRP A 179 -18.21 2.08 30.80
CA TRP A 179 -18.32 2.55 29.43
C TRP A 179 -17.02 3.15 28.88
N TYR A 180 -16.32 3.96 29.70
CA TYR A 180 -15.00 4.48 29.34
C TYR A 180 -13.99 3.34 29.10
N VAL A 181 -14.00 2.31 29.95
CA VAL A 181 -13.14 1.12 29.77
C VAL A 181 -13.49 0.40 28.48
N PHE A 182 -14.77 0.16 28.19
CA PHE A 182 -15.21 -0.43 26.93
C PHE A 182 -14.71 0.37 25.72
N GLN A 183 -14.93 1.69 25.70
CA GLN A 183 -14.47 2.56 24.62
C GLN A 183 -12.95 2.52 24.45
N ARG A 184 -12.20 2.58 25.56
CA ARG A 184 -10.74 2.53 25.55
C ARG A 184 -10.22 1.20 25.00
N GLU A 185 -10.75 0.07 25.46
CA GLU A 185 -10.28 -1.25 25.02
C GLU A 185 -10.69 -1.56 23.58
N LEU A 186 -11.86 -1.10 23.14
CA LEU A 186 -12.31 -1.19 21.75
C LEU A 186 -11.41 -0.39 20.79
N GLN A 187 -10.79 0.68 21.29
CA GLN A 187 -9.82 1.48 20.56
C GLN A 187 -8.37 0.98 20.69
N ALA A 188 -8.07 0.14 21.69
CA ALA A 188 -6.71 -0.30 21.98
C ALA A 188 -6.40 -1.72 21.47
N ARG A 189 -7.42 -2.55 21.20
CA ARG A 189 -7.26 -3.96 20.86
C ARG A 189 -8.12 -4.39 19.68
N PRO A 190 -7.64 -5.35 18.86
CA PRO A 190 -8.47 -5.89 17.80
C PRO A 190 -9.72 -6.54 18.36
N THR A 191 -10.86 -6.32 17.71
CA THR A 191 -12.16 -6.81 18.20
C THR A 191 -12.87 -7.61 17.13
N VAL A 192 -13.38 -8.79 17.48
CA VAL A 192 -14.14 -9.69 16.60
C VAL A 192 -15.61 -9.68 17.00
N PHE A 193 -16.46 -9.23 16.09
CA PHE A 193 -17.91 -9.13 16.24
C PHE A 193 -18.59 -10.36 15.62
N LEU A 194 -19.31 -11.11 16.46
CA LEU A 194 -19.96 -12.37 16.10
C LEU A 194 -21.46 -12.30 16.38
N GLY A 195 -22.28 -12.61 15.38
CA GLY A 195 -23.73 -12.66 15.53
C GLY A 195 -24.38 -11.32 15.88
N TYR A 196 -23.69 -10.21 15.60
CA TYR A 196 -24.11 -8.86 15.98
C TYR A 196 -24.69 -8.09 14.80
N GLY A 197 -25.85 -7.47 15.00
CA GLY A 197 -26.59 -6.70 13.98
C GLY A 197 -26.42 -5.19 14.06
N MET A 198 -25.58 -4.68 14.97
CA MET A 198 -25.20 -3.26 15.09
C MET A 198 -26.39 -2.28 15.19
N ARG A 199 -27.39 -2.62 16.00
CA ARG A 199 -28.58 -1.79 16.23
C ARG A 199 -28.44 -0.84 17.42
N ASP A 200 -27.38 -1.00 18.22
CA ASP A 200 -27.21 -0.29 19.49
C ASP A 200 -26.41 1.01 19.30
N ALA A 201 -27.09 2.14 19.45
CA ALA A 201 -26.53 3.47 19.23
C ALA A 201 -25.28 3.77 20.08
N GLY A 202 -25.21 3.24 21.30
CA GLY A 202 -24.03 3.39 22.15
C GLY A 202 -22.80 2.66 21.59
N VAL A 203 -22.96 1.44 21.10
CA VAL A 203 -21.85 0.68 20.50
C VAL A 203 -21.33 1.39 19.25
N LEU A 204 -22.23 1.93 18.41
CA LEU A 204 -21.86 2.78 17.28
C LEU A 204 -21.09 4.03 17.73
N GLN A 205 -21.56 4.72 18.77
CA GLN A 205 -20.86 5.88 19.33
C GLN A 205 -19.44 5.53 19.81
N ALA A 206 -19.26 4.39 20.49
CA ALA A 206 -17.95 3.91 20.92
C ALA A 206 -17.00 3.65 19.73
N LEU A 207 -17.54 3.19 18.60
CA LEU A 207 -16.77 2.95 17.38
C LEU A 207 -16.33 4.24 16.67
N HIS A 208 -17.09 5.33 16.83
CA HIS A 208 -16.81 6.65 16.25
C HIS A 208 -15.91 7.54 17.14
N GLY A 209 -15.56 7.11 18.35
CA GLY A 209 -14.72 7.88 19.27
C GLY A 209 -13.29 8.05 18.74
N SER A 210 -12.88 9.30 18.51
CA SER A 210 -11.52 9.82 18.28
C SER A 210 -10.77 9.38 17.01
N SER A 211 -10.85 10.25 16.00
CA SER A 211 -10.20 10.25 14.68
C SER A 211 -8.66 10.40 14.68
N GLY A 212 -7.95 9.93 15.71
CA GLY A 212 -6.55 10.32 15.93
C GLY A 212 -5.64 9.28 16.61
N ARG A 213 -5.99 8.00 16.62
CA ARG A 213 -5.08 6.90 16.99
C ARG A 213 -5.08 5.85 15.88
N ALA A 214 -3.95 5.13 15.74
CA ALA A 214 -3.83 4.00 14.82
C ALA A 214 -5.07 3.11 14.92
N GLN A 215 -5.81 2.99 13.83
CA GLN A 215 -7.11 2.33 13.82
C GLN A 215 -6.87 0.83 14.06
N VAL A 216 -7.21 0.34 15.23
CA VAL A 216 -7.03 -1.07 15.56
C VAL A 216 -8.05 -1.91 14.79
N ASN A 217 -7.63 -3.09 14.31
CA ASN A 217 -8.43 -3.91 13.41
C ASN A 217 -9.77 -4.32 14.05
N ARG A 218 -10.86 -4.12 13.31
CA ARG A 218 -12.20 -4.54 13.70
C ARG A 218 -12.68 -5.57 12.70
N TRP A 219 -13.17 -6.70 13.18
CA TRP A 219 -13.53 -7.86 12.37
C TRP A 219 -15.02 -8.14 12.57
N ILE A 220 -15.79 -8.32 11.50
CA ILE A 220 -17.22 -8.65 11.60
C ILE A 220 -17.60 -9.83 10.72
N LEU A 221 -18.31 -10.79 11.33
CA LEU A 221 -18.88 -11.94 10.64
C LEU A 221 -20.32 -11.62 10.19
N LEU A 222 -20.55 -11.63 8.87
CA LEU A 222 -21.88 -11.49 8.28
C LEU A 222 -22.38 -12.81 7.69
N ARG A 223 -23.67 -13.10 7.82
CA ARG A 223 -24.25 -14.37 7.31
C ARG A 223 -24.30 -14.46 5.79
N ARG A 224 -24.50 -13.32 5.11
CA ARG A 224 -24.64 -13.25 3.66
C ARG A 224 -23.80 -12.13 3.08
N GLU A 225 -23.29 -12.37 1.89
CA GLU A 225 -22.63 -11.36 1.07
C GLU A 225 -23.71 -10.41 0.52
N ASP A 226 -23.84 -9.26 1.18
CA ASP A 226 -24.72 -8.16 0.78
C ASP A 226 -23.87 -6.92 0.56
N GLU A 227 -23.89 -6.38 -0.65
CA GLU A 227 -22.99 -5.31 -1.07
C GLU A 227 -23.23 -4.02 -0.26
N ALA A 228 -24.49 -3.66 -0.01
CA ALA A 228 -24.84 -2.47 0.75
C ALA A 228 -24.39 -2.56 2.21
N THR A 229 -24.67 -3.69 2.87
CA THR A 229 -24.27 -3.95 4.25
C THR A 229 -22.75 -4.04 4.38
N SER A 230 -22.07 -4.65 3.40
CA SER A 230 -20.61 -4.75 3.38
C SER A 230 -19.96 -3.38 3.21
N ALA A 231 -20.51 -2.53 2.34
CA ALA A 231 -20.05 -1.16 2.15
C ALA A 231 -20.22 -0.30 3.42
N LEU A 232 -21.35 -0.47 4.13
CA LEU A 232 -21.61 0.18 5.41
C LEU A 232 -20.59 -0.23 6.48
N TYR A 233 -20.33 -1.53 6.66
CA TYR A 233 -19.36 -1.97 7.66
C TYR A 233 -17.93 -1.58 7.30
N ALA A 234 -17.58 -1.65 6.01
CA ALA A 234 -16.28 -1.20 5.56
C ALA A 234 -16.07 0.31 5.79
N SER A 235 -17.13 1.14 5.67
CA SER A 235 -17.04 2.58 5.98
C SER A 235 -16.87 2.88 7.47
N LEU A 236 -17.28 1.96 8.34
CA LEU A 236 -17.03 2.00 9.78
C LEU A 236 -15.65 1.43 10.18
N GLY A 237 -14.82 1.06 9.19
CA GLY A 237 -13.47 0.53 9.40
C GLY A 237 -13.41 -0.96 9.74
N PHE A 238 -14.43 -1.73 9.37
CA PHE A 238 -14.44 -3.18 9.61
C PHE A 238 -13.83 -3.97 8.45
N HIS A 239 -13.07 -5.00 8.81
CA HIS A 239 -12.75 -6.15 8.01
C HIS A 239 -13.94 -7.12 8.01
N VAL A 240 -14.59 -7.24 6.85
CA VAL A 240 -15.82 -8.03 6.69
C VAL A 240 -15.49 -9.42 6.15
N PHE A 241 -16.07 -10.46 6.76
CA PHE A 241 -16.01 -11.82 6.25
C PHE A 241 -17.36 -12.52 6.41
N PHE A 242 -17.60 -13.55 5.58
CA PHE A 242 -18.92 -14.15 5.43
C PHE A 242 -18.97 -15.62 5.84
N GLY A 243 -20.03 -15.99 6.55
CA GLY A 243 -20.28 -17.36 7.00
C GLY A 243 -21.28 -17.45 8.14
N GLU A 244 -21.59 -18.68 8.53
CA GLU A 244 -22.38 -18.97 9.73
C GLU A 244 -21.44 -19.12 10.95
N ILE A 245 -21.99 -18.95 12.16
CA ILE A 245 -21.19 -19.07 13.40
C ILE A 245 -20.52 -20.44 13.50
N GLU A 246 -21.20 -21.50 13.05
CA GLU A 246 -20.66 -22.86 12.98
C GLU A 246 -19.35 -22.92 12.17
N GLN A 247 -19.33 -22.27 11.00
CA GLN A 247 -18.18 -22.26 10.10
C GLN A 247 -17.01 -21.47 10.67
N PHE A 248 -17.30 -20.42 11.44
CA PHE A 248 -16.29 -19.65 12.16
C PHE A 248 -15.64 -20.48 13.27
N LEU A 249 -16.45 -21.20 14.06
CA LEU A 249 -15.95 -22.08 15.11
C LEU A 249 -15.11 -23.23 14.53
N ASP A 250 -15.55 -23.85 13.43
CA ASP A 250 -14.77 -24.87 12.71
C ASP A 250 -13.43 -24.32 12.21
N PHE A 251 -13.42 -23.07 11.71
CA PHE A 251 -12.19 -22.41 11.29
C PHE A 251 -11.22 -22.23 12.46
N ILE A 252 -11.67 -21.71 13.60
CA ILE A 252 -10.81 -21.55 14.79
C ILE A 252 -10.31 -22.89 15.30
N GLY A 253 -11.16 -23.93 15.30
CA GLY A 253 -10.80 -25.29 15.73
C GLY A 253 -9.68 -25.92 14.88
N GLY A 254 -9.60 -25.55 13.59
CA GLY A 254 -8.58 -26.04 12.66
C GLY A 254 -7.26 -25.27 12.64
N GLN A 255 -7.14 -24.14 13.34
CA GLN A 255 -5.91 -23.33 13.36
C GLN A 255 -4.96 -23.72 14.49
N ASP A 256 -3.66 -23.66 14.23
CA ASP A 256 -2.62 -23.68 15.26
C ASP A 256 -2.45 -22.26 15.83
N ILE A 257 -3.15 -22.02 16.95
CA ILE A 257 -3.15 -20.76 17.69
C ILE A 257 -2.32 -20.97 18.95
N SER A 258 -1.03 -21.27 18.77
CA SER A 258 -0.08 -21.28 19.88
C SER A 258 0.17 -19.84 20.34
N ARG A 259 0.14 -19.60 21.66
CA ARG A 259 0.47 -18.28 22.22
C ARG A 259 1.87 -17.90 21.79
N VAL A 260 2.03 -16.72 21.20
CA VAL A 260 3.36 -16.17 20.96
C VAL A 260 3.94 -15.87 22.35
N ALA A 261 4.91 -16.67 22.79
CA ALA A 261 5.77 -16.25 23.88
C ALA A 261 6.41 -14.94 23.41
N ILE A 262 6.12 -13.84 24.12
CA ILE A 262 6.84 -12.59 23.92
C ILE A 262 8.27 -12.91 24.37
N SER A 263 9.09 -13.38 23.43
CA SER A 263 10.51 -13.50 23.65
C SER A 263 11.02 -12.09 23.78
N GLY A 264 11.27 -11.66 25.03
CA GLY A 264 12.07 -10.48 25.32
C GLY A 264 13.46 -10.71 24.73
N GLY A 265 13.61 -10.39 23.46
CA GLY A 265 14.86 -10.46 22.71
C GLY A 265 15.68 -9.19 22.94
N ARG A 266 16.92 -9.41 23.35
CA ARG A 266 17.96 -8.48 23.82
C ARG A 266 18.10 -7.16 23.05
N ALA A 267 18.55 -6.15 23.78
CA ALA A 267 19.22 -4.94 23.31
C ALA A 267 20.52 -5.29 22.56
N VAL A 268 20.39 -5.67 21.29
CA VAL A 268 21.48 -5.64 20.32
C VAL A 268 20.98 -4.71 19.22
N HIS A 269 21.62 -3.55 19.07
CA HIS A 269 21.30 -2.65 17.97
C HIS A 269 21.82 -3.26 16.68
N PHE A 270 20.89 -3.68 15.81
CA PHE A 270 21.19 -4.14 14.46
C PHE A 270 21.24 -2.97 13.48
N THR A 271 22.02 -3.15 12.42
CA THR A 271 22.14 -2.14 11.37
C THR A 271 20.80 -1.95 10.67
N GLY A 272 20.32 -0.71 10.58
CA GLY A 272 19.04 -0.37 9.93
C GLY A 272 17.80 -0.65 10.78
N GLU A 273 17.93 -0.82 12.10
CA GLU A 273 16.76 -0.91 12.97
C GLU A 273 15.81 0.29 12.84
N VAL A 274 14.51 0.01 12.88
CA VAL A 274 13.49 1.06 12.96
C VAL A 274 13.66 1.85 14.26
N PRO A 275 13.81 3.19 14.20
CA PRO A 275 14.08 3.98 15.40
C PRO A 275 12.88 4.02 16.34
N LEU A 276 13.15 4.16 17.63
CA LEU A 276 12.09 4.41 18.62
C LEU A 276 11.58 5.85 18.49
N VAL A 277 10.31 6.07 18.86
CA VAL A 277 9.68 7.41 18.82
C VAL A 277 10.53 8.48 19.53
N ALA A 278 11.18 8.12 20.65
CA ALA A 278 12.02 9.02 21.44
C ALA A 278 13.35 9.41 20.75
N GLN A 279 13.78 8.67 19.72
CA GLN A 279 15.03 8.90 18.98
C GLN A 279 14.82 9.76 17.72
N VAL A 280 13.57 10.07 17.38
CA VAL A 280 13.22 10.71 16.11
C VAL A 280 12.93 12.20 16.31
N ALA A 281 13.67 13.04 15.59
CA ALA A 281 13.42 14.47 15.53
C ALA A 281 12.01 14.77 15.00
N GLN A 282 11.31 15.69 15.64
CA GLN A 282 9.95 16.05 15.27
C GLN A 282 9.95 17.24 14.31
N ARG A 283 9.11 17.16 13.28
CA ARG A 283 8.90 18.26 12.34
C ARG A 283 7.41 18.64 12.26
N PRO A 284 7.09 19.89 11.85
CA PRO A 284 5.71 20.28 11.62
C PRO A 284 5.05 19.43 10.53
N ILE A 285 3.91 18.81 10.85
CA ILE A 285 3.17 17.92 9.94
C ILE A 285 2.75 18.58 8.62
N ARG A 286 2.59 19.91 8.60
CA ARG A 286 2.35 20.68 7.37
C ARG A 286 3.41 20.42 6.30
N ASN A 287 4.66 20.14 6.68
CA ASN A 287 5.74 19.90 5.73
C ASN A 287 5.48 18.62 4.91
N PHE A 288 4.99 17.56 5.56
CA PHE A 288 4.56 16.34 4.90
C PHE A 288 3.47 16.63 3.87
N PHE A 289 2.42 17.36 4.28
CA PHE A 289 1.31 17.73 3.39
C PHE A 289 1.70 18.72 2.29
N LEU A 290 2.78 19.49 2.45
CA LEU A 290 3.33 20.33 1.38
C LEU A 290 4.27 19.56 0.42
N GLY A 291 4.39 18.25 0.59
CA GLY A 291 5.12 17.36 -0.32
C GLY A 291 6.59 17.16 0.05
N ALA A 292 6.97 17.34 1.31
CA ALA A 292 8.26 16.88 1.81
C ALA A 292 8.32 15.35 1.82
N GLU A 293 9.53 14.79 1.73
CA GLU A 293 9.71 13.33 1.78
C GLU A 293 9.28 12.77 3.14
N PRO A 294 8.64 11.58 3.21
CA PRO A 294 8.17 11.02 4.47
C PRO A 294 9.31 10.68 5.43
N GLU A 295 9.29 11.25 6.62
CA GLU A 295 10.22 10.96 7.71
C GLU A 295 9.61 10.00 8.74
N TRP A 296 10.43 9.45 9.62
CA TRP A 296 9.95 8.58 10.70
C TRP A 296 8.95 9.30 11.62
N SER A 297 9.13 10.61 11.85
CA SER A 297 8.18 11.41 12.65
C SER A 297 6.77 11.41 12.05
N ASP A 298 6.68 11.39 10.72
CA ASP A 298 5.40 11.36 10.02
C ASP A 298 4.76 9.97 10.12
N ALA A 299 5.57 8.90 10.06
CA ALA A 299 5.09 7.53 10.22
C ALA A 299 4.51 7.26 11.62
N PHE A 300 5.07 7.90 12.65
CA PHE A 300 4.53 7.85 14.02
C PHE A 300 3.39 8.84 14.28
N SER A 301 3.16 9.79 13.37
CA SER A 301 2.12 10.81 13.53
C SER A 301 0.73 10.21 13.30
N SER A 302 -0.17 10.46 14.25
CA SER A 302 -1.58 10.07 14.09
C SER A 302 -2.34 10.88 13.04
N GLN A 303 -1.76 11.98 12.55
CA GLN A 303 -2.32 12.76 11.45
C GLN A 303 -2.04 12.13 10.09
N VAL A 304 -1.09 11.20 9.98
CA VAL A 304 -0.86 10.48 8.72
C VAL A 304 -1.72 9.22 8.71
N VAL A 305 -2.73 9.22 7.83
CA VAL A 305 -3.74 8.17 7.78
C VAL A 305 -3.14 6.83 7.35
N HIS A 306 -3.59 5.76 8.00
CA HIS A 306 -3.34 4.39 7.58
C HIS A 306 -4.40 3.99 6.55
N ARG A 307 -3.97 3.43 5.42
CA ARG A 307 -4.84 3.04 4.32
C ARG A 307 -5.18 1.56 4.39
N ARG A 308 -6.19 1.12 3.64
CA ARG A 308 -6.43 -0.32 3.42
C ARG A 308 -5.20 -1.03 2.86
N THR A 309 -4.37 -0.32 2.09
CA THR A 309 -3.09 -0.83 1.61
C THR A 309 -2.16 -1.28 2.74
N ASN A 310 -2.15 -0.59 3.90
CA ASN A 310 -1.36 -0.99 5.07
C ASN A 310 -1.81 -2.36 5.60
N SER A 311 -3.12 -2.58 5.71
CA SER A 311 -3.70 -3.87 6.14
C SER A 311 -3.39 -4.98 5.15
N ALA A 312 -3.51 -4.71 3.85
CA ALA A 312 -3.15 -5.66 2.80
C ALA A 312 -1.67 -6.07 2.88
N VAL A 313 -0.76 -5.10 3.07
CA VAL A 313 0.68 -5.36 3.26
C VAL A 313 0.92 -6.21 4.50
N LYS A 314 0.32 -5.86 5.64
CA LYS A 314 0.42 -6.65 6.88
C LYS A 314 -0.11 -8.06 6.70
N ASN A 315 -1.25 -8.24 6.03
CA ASN A 315 -1.82 -9.56 5.75
C ASN A 315 -0.85 -10.45 4.97
N SER A 316 -0.22 -9.92 3.93
CA SER A 316 0.79 -10.66 3.15
C SER A 316 2.04 -10.99 3.97
N ILE A 317 2.50 -10.05 4.82
CA ILE A 317 3.60 -10.26 5.75
C ILE A 317 3.28 -11.41 6.72
N PHE A 318 2.11 -11.37 7.36
CA PHE A 318 1.70 -12.42 8.32
C PHE A 318 1.40 -13.76 7.67
N SER A 319 1.08 -13.77 6.36
CA SER A 319 0.99 -14.97 5.53
C SER A 319 2.36 -15.55 5.14
N GLY A 320 3.46 -14.95 5.62
CA GLY A 320 4.83 -15.42 5.38
C GLY A 320 5.39 -15.07 4.00
N ARG A 321 4.69 -14.22 3.23
CA ARG A 321 5.04 -13.85 1.85
C ARG A 321 5.93 -12.60 1.81
N HIS A 322 6.73 -12.47 0.77
CA HIS A 322 7.38 -11.20 0.46
C HIS A 322 6.33 -10.21 -0.06
N VAL A 323 6.57 -8.92 0.06
CA VAL A 323 5.63 -7.89 -0.40
C VAL A 323 6.34 -6.87 -1.27
N ALA A 324 5.74 -6.49 -2.39
CA ALA A 324 6.14 -5.34 -3.19
C ALA A 324 4.98 -4.34 -3.26
N VAL A 325 5.19 -3.16 -2.69
CA VAL A 325 4.29 -2.02 -2.80
C VAL A 325 4.68 -1.23 -4.04
N VAL A 326 3.82 -1.27 -5.06
CA VAL A 326 4.11 -0.69 -6.38
C VAL A 326 3.16 0.47 -6.63
N GLY A 327 3.64 1.50 -7.32
CA GLY A 327 2.77 2.61 -7.71
C GLY A 327 3.52 3.78 -8.29
N LEU A 328 2.78 4.75 -8.81
CA LEU A 328 3.37 5.95 -9.37
C LEU A 328 4.10 6.76 -8.30
N PRO A 329 5.06 7.62 -8.67
CA PRO A 329 5.66 8.52 -7.71
C PRO A 329 4.60 9.31 -6.93
N LEU A 330 4.82 9.54 -5.63
CA LEU A 330 3.88 10.23 -4.72
C LEU A 330 2.56 9.49 -4.46
N SER A 331 2.49 8.18 -4.73
CA SER A 331 1.37 7.30 -4.35
C SER A 331 1.37 6.87 -2.86
N GLY A 332 2.30 7.39 -2.05
CA GLY A 332 2.40 7.06 -0.62
C GLY A 332 3.16 5.78 -0.28
N LYS A 333 3.92 5.19 -1.22
CA LYS A 333 4.70 3.95 -0.99
C LYS A 333 5.60 4.02 0.24
N THR A 334 6.49 5.00 0.28
CA THR A 334 7.43 5.22 1.40
C THR A 334 6.69 5.39 2.72
N THR A 335 5.58 6.13 2.71
CA THR A 335 4.70 6.30 3.88
C THR A 335 4.15 4.97 4.37
N ILE A 336 3.58 4.15 3.48
CA ILE A 336 3.05 2.81 3.81
C ILE A 336 4.16 1.91 4.38
N LEU A 337 5.34 1.91 3.75
CA LEU A 337 6.48 1.12 4.22
C LEU A 337 6.90 1.53 5.64
N LYS A 338 7.09 2.84 5.90
CA LYS A 338 7.49 3.33 7.22
C LYS A 338 6.43 3.08 8.29
N GLN A 339 5.15 3.31 7.99
CA GLN A 339 4.05 3.01 8.92
C GLN A 339 4.00 1.54 9.30
N VAL A 340 4.04 0.63 8.31
CA VAL A 340 3.99 -0.81 8.59
C VAL A 340 5.27 -1.28 9.30
N ALA A 341 6.44 -0.77 8.94
CA ALA A 341 7.69 -1.09 9.63
C ALA A 341 7.65 -0.67 11.11
N ALA A 342 7.18 0.54 11.39
CA ALA A 342 6.99 1.08 12.74
C ALA A 342 6.02 0.23 13.57
N GLU A 343 4.89 -0.18 13.00
CA GLU A 343 3.90 -1.03 13.68
C GLU A 343 4.43 -2.44 13.99
N LEU A 344 5.32 -2.99 13.16
CA LEU A 344 5.85 -4.34 13.34
C LEU A 344 7.12 -4.39 14.21
N ALA A 345 7.85 -3.28 14.30
CA ALA A 345 9.07 -3.18 15.11
C ALA A 345 8.84 -3.41 16.61
N SER A 346 7.60 -3.29 17.10
CA SER A 346 7.26 -3.60 18.50
C SER A 346 7.32 -5.09 18.84
N ASP A 347 7.17 -5.97 17.84
CA ASP A 347 6.92 -7.41 18.07
C ASP A 347 7.95 -8.33 17.40
N ARG A 348 8.82 -7.79 16.53
CA ARG A 348 9.83 -8.56 15.77
C ARG A 348 10.95 -7.63 15.30
N THR A 349 12.12 -8.20 15.05
CA THR A 349 13.23 -7.46 14.44
C THR A 349 12.84 -6.99 13.03
N VAL A 350 12.74 -5.67 12.87
CA VAL A 350 12.45 -4.99 11.61
C VAL A 350 13.62 -4.09 11.26
N LEU A 351 14.19 -4.32 10.08
CA LEU A 351 15.20 -3.47 9.49
C LEU A 351 14.57 -2.67 8.36
N TYR A 352 14.93 -1.39 8.22
CA TYR A 352 14.47 -0.51 7.16
C TYR A 352 15.64 0.17 6.48
N PHE A 353 15.62 0.14 5.14
CA PHE A 353 16.64 0.78 4.31
C PHE A 353 15.97 1.51 3.15
N ASP A 354 16.37 2.75 2.91
CA ASP A 354 16.03 3.44 1.66
C ASP A 354 16.72 2.77 0.45
N ARG A 355 17.88 2.15 0.70
CA ARG A 355 18.63 1.29 -0.23
C ARG A 355 19.55 0.34 0.51
N LEU A 356 19.69 -0.89 0.03
CA LEU A 356 20.68 -1.86 0.48
C LEU A 356 21.87 -1.91 -0.45
N THR A 357 23.07 -1.78 0.11
CA THR A 357 24.34 -2.01 -0.59
C THR A 357 24.85 -3.42 -0.33
N GLU A 358 25.83 -3.88 -1.10
CA GLU A 358 26.45 -5.20 -0.89
C GLU A 358 27.18 -5.29 0.47
N PRO A 359 27.97 -4.28 0.91
CA PRO A 359 28.54 -4.25 2.27
C PRO A 359 27.48 -4.33 3.37
N THR A 360 26.40 -3.55 3.26
CA THR A 360 25.31 -3.58 4.25
C THR A 360 24.64 -4.95 4.30
N ALA A 361 24.44 -5.60 3.14
CA ALA A 361 23.89 -6.96 3.09
C ALA A 361 24.82 -7.99 3.77
N ASN A 362 26.13 -7.92 3.53
CA ASN A 362 27.11 -8.76 4.20
C ASN A 362 27.06 -8.60 5.72
N GLN A 363 26.92 -7.36 6.18
CA GLN A 363 26.81 -7.05 7.60
C GLN A 363 25.55 -7.67 8.21
N ILE A 364 24.37 -7.47 7.60
CA ILE A 364 23.10 -8.07 8.05
C ILE A 364 23.21 -9.60 8.10
N ILE A 365 23.79 -10.23 7.08
CA ILE A 365 23.99 -11.68 7.03
C ILE A 365 24.86 -12.12 8.22
N SER A 366 25.95 -11.41 8.50
CA SER A 366 26.84 -11.72 9.62
C SER A 366 26.16 -11.55 10.99
N GLU A 367 25.28 -10.56 11.12
CA GLU A 367 24.55 -10.25 12.35
C GLU A 367 23.45 -11.28 12.65
N HIS A 368 22.77 -11.80 11.61
CA HIS A 368 21.55 -12.59 11.78
C HIS A 368 21.66 -14.09 11.46
N ALA A 369 22.60 -14.52 10.61
CA ALA A 369 22.83 -15.94 10.34
C ALA A 369 23.07 -16.78 11.61
N PRO A 370 23.81 -16.31 12.65
CA PRO A 370 24.03 -17.09 13.87
C PRO A 370 22.80 -17.19 14.79
N VAL A 371 21.88 -16.22 14.71
CA VAL A 371 20.70 -16.14 15.59
C VAL A 371 19.59 -17.06 15.09
N GLY A 372 19.51 -17.29 13.78
CA GLY A 372 18.48 -18.14 13.16
C GLY A 372 17.10 -17.50 13.08
N ASP A 373 16.99 -16.20 13.42
CA ASP A 373 15.73 -15.46 13.37
C ASP A 373 15.40 -15.03 11.94
N ARG A 374 14.14 -15.19 11.55
CA ARG A 374 13.64 -14.71 10.25
C ARG A 374 13.42 -13.20 10.30
N VAL A 375 14.45 -12.44 9.94
CA VAL A 375 14.41 -10.97 9.92
C VAL A 375 13.43 -10.45 8.88
N LEU A 376 12.76 -9.36 9.22
CA LEU A 376 11.94 -8.58 8.31
C LEU A 376 12.72 -7.38 7.78
N VAL A 377 12.92 -7.31 6.47
CA VAL A 377 13.68 -6.24 5.85
C VAL A 377 12.78 -5.42 4.92
N PHE A 378 12.64 -4.15 5.26
CA PHE A 378 11.96 -3.12 4.49
C PHE A 378 12.97 -2.41 3.60
N VAL A 379 12.66 -2.29 2.30
CA VAL A 379 13.57 -1.72 1.31
C VAL A 379 12.80 -0.79 0.38
N ASP A 380 13.02 0.52 0.48
CA ASP A 380 12.56 1.43 -0.56
C ASP A 380 13.43 1.30 -1.83
N ASN A 381 12.95 1.80 -2.97
CA ASN A 381 13.66 1.80 -4.25
C ASN A 381 14.31 0.45 -4.61
N LEU A 382 13.50 -0.62 -4.65
CA LEU A 382 13.94 -2.00 -4.84
C LEU A 382 14.95 -2.22 -5.96
N LEU A 383 14.81 -1.52 -7.11
CA LEU A 383 15.71 -1.69 -8.25
C LEU A 383 17.18 -1.41 -7.88
N ASP A 384 17.41 -0.48 -6.96
CA ASP A 384 18.74 -0.08 -6.51
C ASP A 384 19.34 -1.07 -5.51
N SER A 385 18.50 -1.91 -4.90
CA SER A 385 18.85 -2.86 -3.84
C SER A 385 18.77 -4.33 -4.28
N ARG A 386 18.49 -4.59 -5.56
CA ARG A 386 18.05 -5.90 -6.06
C ARG A 386 18.99 -7.06 -5.67
N GLU A 387 20.29 -6.90 -5.93
CA GLU A 387 21.28 -7.97 -5.72
C GLU A 387 21.46 -8.26 -4.23
N SER A 388 21.57 -7.22 -3.41
CA SER A 388 21.62 -7.35 -1.94
C SER A 388 20.39 -8.04 -1.38
N VAL A 389 19.20 -7.67 -1.86
CA VAL A 389 17.94 -8.29 -1.44
C VAL A 389 17.89 -9.77 -1.81
N GLU A 390 18.32 -10.16 -3.01
CA GLU A 390 18.38 -11.57 -3.43
C GLU A 390 19.27 -12.39 -2.48
N ARG A 391 20.42 -11.84 -2.06
CA ARG A 391 21.32 -12.49 -1.09
C ARG A 391 20.73 -12.64 0.31
N LEU A 392 20.05 -11.62 0.83
CA LEU A 392 19.38 -11.71 2.14
C LEU A 392 18.31 -12.82 2.16
N VAL A 393 17.60 -13.03 1.05
CA VAL A 393 16.63 -14.13 0.93
C VAL A 393 17.33 -15.49 0.89
N GLU A 394 18.44 -15.61 0.16
CA GLU A 394 19.16 -16.88 0.00
C GLU A 394 19.91 -17.31 1.27
N GLU A 395 20.65 -16.39 1.89
CA GLU A 395 21.62 -16.73 2.93
C GLU A 395 21.00 -16.79 4.33
N ILE A 396 19.96 -15.98 4.61
CA ILE A 396 19.33 -15.91 5.95
C ILE A 396 17.80 -16.04 5.91
N ASN A 397 17.20 -16.40 4.77
CA ASN A 397 15.75 -16.55 4.60
C ASN A 397 14.94 -15.30 5.03
N ALA A 398 15.52 -14.11 4.82
CA ALA A 398 14.88 -12.84 5.20
C ALA A 398 13.52 -12.68 4.51
N GLN A 399 12.53 -12.18 5.25
CA GLN A 399 11.26 -11.76 4.66
C GLN A 399 11.41 -10.32 4.17
N ILE A 400 11.06 -10.08 2.91
CA ILE A 400 11.29 -8.80 2.23
C ILE A 400 9.98 -8.07 2.02
N VAL A 401 9.95 -6.80 2.39
CA VAL A 401 8.89 -5.85 2.04
C VAL A 401 9.57 -4.71 1.30
N CYS A 402 9.11 -4.39 0.10
CA CYS A 402 9.81 -3.43 -0.74
C CYS A 402 8.87 -2.49 -1.46
N ALA A 403 9.40 -1.35 -1.89
CA ALA A 403 8.68 -0.40 -2.73
C ALA A 403 9.42 -0.14 -4.05
N GLU A 404 8.66 0.03 -5.13
CA GLU A 404 9.22 0.47 -6.41
C GLU A 404 8.18 1.23 -7.23
N ASP A 405 8.65 2.10 -8.13
CA ASP A 405 7.80 2.66 -9.15
C ASP A 405 7.38 1.58 -10.15
N SER A 406 6.08 1.54 -10.36
CA SER A 406 5.43 0.74 -11.37
C SER A 406 6.09 0.62 -12.74
N LEU A 407 6.67 1.71 -13.26
CA LEU A 407 7.31 1.72 -14.57
C LEU A 407 8.56 0.85 -14.59
N TYR A 408 9.22 0.74 -13.44
CA TYR A 408 10.48 0.01 -13.28
C TYR A 408 10.27 -1.34 -12.62
N PHE A 409 9.19 -1.56 -11.87
CA PHE A 409 8.95 -2.82 -11.17
C PHE A 409 8.93 -4.03 -12.11
N ASP A 410 8.34 -3.89 -13.31
CA ASP A 410 8.35 -4.94 -14.33
C ASP A 410 9.79 -5.35 -14.72
N SER A 411 10.74 -4.42 -14.64
CA SER A 411 12.16 -4.67 -14.93
C SER A 411 12.93 -5.32 -13.78
N VAL A 412 12.40 -5.31 -12.56
CA VAL A 412 13.02 -5.90 -11.38
C VAL A 412 12.77 -7.41 -11.35
N SER A 413 13.64 -8.16 -12.01
CA SER A 413 13.61 -9.62 -11.99
C SER A 413 14.12 -10.19 -10.64
N LEU A 414 13.33 -10.13 -9.56
CA LEU A 414 13.65 -10.91 -8.35
C LEU A 414 13.47 -12.40 -8.65
N ARG A 415 14.55 -13.09 -9.06
CA ARG A 415 14.46 -14.48 -9.58
C ARG A 415 14.03 -15.47 -8.50
N LEU A 416 14.37 -15.19 -7.25
CA LEU A 416 14.22 -16.09 -6.11
C LEU A 416 12.92 -15.86 -5.33
N MET A 417 12.30 -14.69 -5.50
CA MET A 417 10.98 -14.39 -4.91
C MET A 417 9.80 -14.76 -5.82
N ALA A 418 10.07 -15.32 -7.01
CA ALA A 418 9.03 -15.70 -7.96
C ALA A 418 8.05 -16.70 -7.32
N GLY A 419 6.75 -16.36 -7.31
CA GLY A 419 5.69 -17.14 -6.67
C GLY A 419 5.51 -16.90 -5.16
N LYS A 420 6.45 -16.24 -4.48
CA LYS A 420 6.38 -15.94 -3.04
C LYS A 420 6.18 -14.46 -2.70
N ILE A 421 6.12 -13.58 -3.71
CA ILE A 421 5.89 -12.14 -3.54
C ILE A 421 4.46 -11.75 -3.89
N ASP A 422 3.79 -11.08 -2.96
CA ASP A 422 2.53 -10.38 -3.20
C ASP A 422 2.82 -8.97 -3.69
N VAL A 423 2.13 -8.54 -4.75
CA VAL A 423 2.30 -7.20 -5.31
C VAL A 423 1.05 -6.39 -5.03
N ILE A 424 1.23 -5.27 -4.33
CA ILE A 424 0.14 -4.45 -3.83
C ILE A 424 0.27 -3.06 -4.45
N SER A 425 -0.76 -2.61 -5.16
CA SER A 425 -0.82 -1.27 -5.72
C SER A 425 -1.07 -0.24 -4.62
N SER A 426 -0.28 0.83 -4.62
CA SER A 426 -0.48 2.02 -3.79
C SER A 426 -1.19 3.15 -4.52
N SER A 427 -1.28 3.07 -5.85
CA SER A 427 -1.92 4.09 -6.70
C SER A 427 -3.44 4.06 -6.60
N GLU A 428 -4.02 2.88 -6.37
CA GLU A 428 -5.46 2.71 -6.19
C GLU A 428 -5.85 3.13 -4.77
N ILE A 429 -6.78 4.06 -4.65
CA ILE A 429 -7.26 4.58 -3.37
C ILE A 429 -8.75 4.35 -3.31
N ALA A 430 -9.22 3.68 -2.26
CA ALA A 430 -10.65 3.60 -2.00
C ALA A 430 -11.18 4.99 -1.64
N ALA A 431 -12.39 5.34 -2.05
CA ALA A 431 -13.02 6.63 -1.73
C ALA A 431 -12.94 6.98 -0.22
N GLN A 432 -13.10 5.98 0.64
CA GLN A 432 -12.98 6.11 2.10
C GLN A 432 -11.56 6.48 2.57
N ASP A 433 -10.53 5.87 1.97
CA ASP A 433 -9.13 6.20 2.25
C ASP A 433 -8.83 7.64 1.78
N LEU A 434 -9.35 8.04 0.60
CA LEU A 434 -9.19 9.39 0.06
C LEU A 434 -9.83 10.43 0.97
N GLN A 435 -11.08 10.21 1.40
CA GLN A 435 -11.78 11.11 2.31
C GLN A 435 -11.03 11.26 3.64
N SER A 436 -10.55 10.15 4.20
CA SER A 436 -9.75 10.16 5.43
C SER A 436 -8.47 10.98 5.27
N ILE A 437 -7.77 10.82 4.13
CA ILE A 437 -6.58 11.62 3.81
C ILE A 437 -6.95 13.11 3.74
N ILE A 438 -8.03 13.48 3.06
CA ILE A 438 -8.49 14.87 2.94
C ILE A 438 -8.80 15.47 4.32
N ASP A 439 -9.46 14.69 5.18
CA ASP A 439 -9.82 15.13 6.54
C ASP A 439 -8.61 15.27 7.47
N SER A 440 -7.51 14.58 7.16
CA SER A 440 -6.25 14.72 7.87
C SER A 440 -5.44 15.96 7.47
N ILE A 441 -5.76 16.62 6.36
CA ILE A 441 -5.05 17.83 5.90
C ILE A 441 -5.32 18.98 6.87
N PRO A 442 -4.29 19.60 7.47
CA PRO A 442 -4.47 20.74 8.36
C PRO A 442 -5.21 21.90 7.69
N ALA A 443 -6.10 22.58 8.42
CA ALA A 443 -6.90 23.68 7.89
C ALA A 443 -6.07 24.82 7.27
N GLU A 444 -4.84 25.02 7.76
CA GLU A 444 -3.87 25.99 7.23
C GLU A 444 -3.36 25.64 5.82
N VAL A 445 -3.39 24.35 5.46
CA VAL A 445 -2.92 23.80 4.18
C VAL A 445 -4.11 23.49 3.25
N ARG A 446 -5.31 23.29 3.81
CA ARG A 446 -6.54 22.90 3.10
C ARG A 446 -7.19 24.08 2.37
N ARG A 447 -7.64 23.86 1.13
CA ARG A 447 -8.45 24.85 0.38
C ARG A 447 -9.91 24.87 0.86
N TRP A 448 -10.55 26.05 0.85
CA TRP A 448 -11.95 26.27 1.28
C TRP A 448 -13.00 26.10 0.15
N HIS A 449 -12.58 25.75 -1.06
CA HIS A 449 -13.50 25.28 -2.12
C HIS A 449 -13.10 23.86 -2.44
N VAL A 450 -13.88 22.93 -1.90
CA VAL A 450 -13.81 21.50 -2.22
C VAL A 450 -14.63 21.36 -3.50
N ASP A 451 -13.99 20.97 -4.61
CA ASP A 451 -14.74 20.51 -5.78
C ASP A 451 -15.65 19.34 -5.33
N ASP A 452 -16.83 19.18 -5.92
CA ASP A 452 -17.78 18.16 -5.49
C ASP A 452 -17.11 16.77 -5.51
N VAL A 453 -17.16 16.04 -4.38
CA VAL A 453 -16.48 14.73 -4.21
C VAL A 453 -16.91 13.76 -5.31
N SER A 454 -18.11 13.94 -5.86
CA SER A 454 -18.64 13.19 -6.99
C SER A 454 -17.87 13.39 -8.32
N GLU A 455 -17.32 14.58 -8.59
CA GLU A 455 -16.45 14.82 -9.76
C GLU A 455 -15.06 14.17 -9.57
N VAL A 456 -14.58 14.12 -8.32
CA VAL A 456 -13.30 13.48 -7.96
C VAL A 456 -13.40 11.96 -7.97
N GLU A 457 -14.54 11.37 -7.58
CA GLU A 457 -14.75 9.91 -7.62
C GLU A 457 -14.90 9.36 -9.05
N ALA A 458 -15.54 10.11 -9.95
CA ALA A 458 -15.59 9.78 -11.38
C ALA A 458 -14.18 9.81 -12.01
N ASP A 459 -13.36 10.77 -11.58
CA ASP A 459 -11.98 10.94 -12.01
C ASP A 459 -10.97 10.06 -11.23
N ALA A 460 -11.28 9.53 -10.05
CA ALA A 460 -10.32 8.82 -9.17
C ALA A 460 -9.80 7.51 -9.78
N GLY A 461 -10.52 6.96 -10.77
CA GLY A 461 -10.02 5.87 -11.62
C GLY A 461 -8.92 6.33 -12.59
N GLU A 462 -8.86 7.63 -12.90
CA GLU A 462 -7.94 8.33 -13.82
C GLU A 462 -6.86 9.17 -13.13
N ILE A 463 -7.13 9.62 -11.92
CA ILE A 463 -6.36 10.60 -11.16
C ILE A 463 -5.79 9.89 -9.93
N GLY A 464 -4.50 9.52 -9.99
CA GLY A 464 -3.80 8.91 -8.86
C GLY A 464 -3.69 9.84 -7.65
N LEU A 465 -3.26 9.30 -6.48
CA LEU A 465 -3.11 10.02 -5.19
C LEU A 465 -2.61 11.46 -5.33
N PHE A 466 -1.57 11.63 -6.14
CA PHE A 466 -0.92 12.91 -6.36
C PHE A 466 -1.87 13.96 -6.95
N GLU A 467 -2.68 13.61 -7.93
CA GLU A 467 -3.54 14.57 -8.63
C GLU A 467 -4.79 14.90 -7.78
N SER A 468 -5.36 13.93 -7.05
CA SER A 468 -6.42 14.17 -6.06
C SER A 468 -5.92 15.06 -4.92
N PHE A 469 -4.73 14.76 -4.40
CA PHE A 469 -4.06 15.57 -3.38
C PHE A 469 -3.74 16.98 -3.90
N ARG A 470 -3.30 17.08 -5.15
CA ARG A 470 -2.99 18.36 -5.81
C ARG A 470 -4.20 19.26 -5.87
N ARG A 471 -5.38 18.75 -6.21
CA ARG A 471 -6.62 19.55 -6.24
C ARG A 471 -7.00 20.13 -4.87
N HIS A 472 -6.69 19.42 -3.77
CA HIS A 472 -7.05 19.82 -2.41
C HIS A 472 -6.01 20.69 -1.70
N VAL A 473 -4.75 20.63 -2.13
CA VAL A 473 -3.61 21.33 -1.50
C VAL A 473 -2.99 22.42 -2.38
N PHE A 474 -3.04 22.27 -3.71
CA PHE A 474 -2.37 23.16 -4.66
C PHE A 474 -3.36 23.83 -5.63
N ASP A 475 -3.17 25.13 -5.88
CA ASP A 475 -3.97 25.90 -6.84
C ASP A 475 -3.57 25.55 -8.30
N GLU A 476 -4.51 25.43 -9.25
CA GLU A 476 -4.18 25.29 -10.68
C GLU A 476 -3.34 26.46 -11.21
N GLY A 477 -3.42 27.63 -10.55
CA GLY A 477 -2.51 28.76 -10.81
C GLY A 477 -1.08 28.61 -10.27
N LEU A 478 -0.76 27.53 -9.54
CA LEU A 478 0.56 27.32 -8.92
C LEU A 478 1.62 26.94 -9.96
N THR A 479 1.32 26.10 -10.95
CA THR A 479 2.32 25.75 -11.99
C THR A 479 2.76 27.00 -12.75
N THR A 480 1.82 27.86 -13.10
CA THR A 480 2.08 29.15 -13.75
C THR A 480 2.82 30.12 -12.82
N ARG A 481 2.41 30.24 -11.55
CA ARG A 481 3.10 31.07 -10.55
C ARG A 481 4.50 30.55 -10.19
N PHE A 482 4.68 29.23 -10.14
CA PHE A 482 5.95 28.56 -9.85
C PHE A 482 6.91 28.68 -11.03
N ARG A 483 6.42 28.51 -12.27
CA ARG A 483 7.18 28.83 -13.48
C ARG A 483 7.62 30.30 -13.48
N ALA A 484 6.73 31.23 -13.13
CA ALA A 484 7.07 32.64 -13.01
C ALA A 484 8.13 32.90 -11.92
N LYS A 485 8.00 32.28 -10.73
CA LYS A 485 9.00 32.35 -9.66
C LYS A 485 10.34 31.73 -10.04
N LEU A 486 10.36 30.62 -10.79
CA LEU A 486 11.59 30.03 -11.30
C LEU A 486 12.27 30.94 -12.33
N ALA A 487 11.50 31.60 -13.20
CA ALA A 487 12.03 32.58 -14.14
C ALA A 487 12.57 33.84 -13.42
N GLU A 488 11.90 34.31 -12.38
CA GLU A 488 12.38 35.38 -11.51
C GLU A 488 13.65 34.97 -10.73
N PHE A 489 13.72 33.73 -10.26
CA PHE A 489 14.91 33.21 -9.60
C PHE A 489 16.09 33.11 -10.58
N GLU A 490 15.87 32.59 -11.80
CA GLU A 490 16.90 32.56 -12.86
C GLU A 490 17.41 33.96 -13.18
N SER A 491 16.54 34.98 -13.24
CA SER A 491 16.94 36.35 -13.56
C SER A 491 17.67 37.06 -12.42
N ARG A 492 17.25 36.81 -11.17
CA ARG A 492 17.83 37.43 -9.97
C ARG A 492 19.18 36.83 -9.59
N ASP A 493 19.28 35.50 -9.63
CA ASP A 493 20.51 34.78 -9.24
C ASP A 493 20.73 33.54 -10.13
N PRO A 494 21.33 33.73 -11.32
CA PRO A 494 21.54 32.66 -12.28
C PRO A 494 22.41 31.51 -11.76
N GLU A 495 23.34 31.81 -10.84
CA GLU A 495 24.30 30.84 -10.31
C GLU A 495 23.63 29.94 -9.26
N ALA A 496 22.96 30.54 -8.28
CA ALA A 496 22.17 29.81 -7.28
C ALA A 496 21.04 29.00 -7.96
N PHE A 497 20.39 29.58 -8.98
CA PHE A 497 19.42 28.86 -9.80
C PHE A 497 20.03 27.62 -10.47
N SER A 498 21.24 27.75 -11.05
CA SER A 498 21.92 26.63 -11.72
C SER A 498 22.27 25.51 -10.74
N VAL A 499 22.71 25.84 -9.53
CA VAL A 499 22.97 24.85 -8.46
C VAL A 499 21.67 24.20 -7.99
N TYR A 500 20.58 24.95 -7.86
CA TYR A 500 19.28 24.37 -7.51
C TYR A 500 18.77 23.40 -8.58
N ILE A 501 18.85 23.75 -9.87
CA ILE A 501 18.47 22.84 -10.96
C ILE A 501 19.39 21.62 -11.03
N MET A 502 20.68 21.79 -10.74
CA MET A 502 21.63 20.68 -10.60
C MET A 502 21.21 19.73 -9.47
N ALA A 503 20.86 20.26 -8.30
CA ALA A 503 20.36 19.45 -7.19
C ALA A 503 19.06 18.73 -7.54
N CYS A 504 18.14 19.39 -8.25
CA CYS A 504 16.92 18.75 -8.74
C CYS A 504 17.24 17.59 -9.72
N TYR A 505 18.24 17.75 -10.59
CA TYR A 505 18.70 16.73 -11.51
C TYR A 505 19.32 15.52 -10.78
N VAL A 506 20.19 15.77 -9.80
CA VAL A 506 20.80 14.73 -8.95
C VAL A 506 19.74 13.94 -8.18
N ALA A 507 18.79 14.66 -7.55
CA ALA A 507 17.67 14.04 -6.86
C ALA A 507 16.79 13.20 -7.81
N ARG A 508 16.56 13.67 -9.04
CA ARG A 508 15.82 12.91 -10.06
C ARG A 508 16.56 11.64 -10.51
N CYS A 509 17.88 11.59 -10.29
CA CYS A 509 18.71 10.42 -10.50
C CYS A 509 18.86 9.53 -9.25
N ARG A 510 18.03 9.75 -8.22
CA ARG A 510 18.03 8.99 -6.95
C ARG A 510 19.37 9.04 -6.21
N SER A 511 20.01 10.20 -6.20
CA SER A 511 21.25 10.48 -5.49
C SER A 511 21.11 11.77 -4.67
N ILE A 512 22.04 11.99 -3.73
CA ILE A 512 22.10 13.16 -2.85
C ILE A 512 23.25 14.07 -3.32
N VAL A 513 23.12 15.37 -3.10
CA VAL A 513 24.16 16.33 -3.47
C VAL A 513 25.18 16.42 -2.34
N SER A 514 26.46 16.16 -2.61
CA SER A 514 27.53 16.48 -1.66
C SER A 514 28.04 17.90 -1.84
N PHE A 515 28.66 18.44 -0.79
CA PHE A 515 29.40 19.70 -0.84
C PHE A 515 30.39 19.71 -2.01
N ASP A 516 31.17 18.63 -2.18
CA ASP A 516 32.12 18.49 -3.30
C ASP A 516 31.46 18.61 -4.68
N MET A 517 30.24 18.06 -4.86
CA MET A 517 29.52 18.18 -6.12
C MET A 517 29.16 19.64 -6.42
N ILE A 518 28.69 20.39 -5.42
CA ILE A 518 28.40 21.83 -5.58
C ILE A 518 29.69 22.59 -5.85
N TYR A 519 30.72 22.35 -5.05
CA TYR A 519 32.02 23.00 -5.22
C TYR A 519 32.57 22.79 -6.63
N MET A 520 32.60 21.55 -7.13
CA MET A 520 33.08 21.24 -8.48
C MET A 520 32.17 21.84 -9.56
N PHE A 521 30.86 21.86 -9.34
CA PHE A 521 29.91 22.45 -10.26
C PHE A 521 30.04 23.97 -10.34
N ILE A 522 30.43 24.70 -9.28
CA ILE A 522 30.64 26.17 -9.33
C ILE A 522 31.77 26.51 -10.32
N ASP A 523 31.48 27.39 -11.28
CA ASP A 523 32.33 27.78 -12.40
C ASP A 523 32.92 29.15 -12.11
N ASN A 524 33.81 29.15 -11.11
CA ASN A 524 34.57 30.30 -10.71
C ASN A 524 36.02 29.85 -10.45
N ALA A 525 36.96 30.39 -11.22
CA ALA A 525 38.37 30.05 -11.13
C ALA A 525 39.02 30.47 -9.79
N LYS A 526 38.35 31.35 -9.03
CA LYS A 526 38.78 31.80 -7.69
C LYS A 526 37.88 31.27 -6.58
N LYS A 527 37.12 30.20 -6.85
CA LYS A 527 36.19 29.67 -5.86
C LYS A 527 36.90 29.21 -4.59
N VAL A 528 36.27 29.48 -3.46
CA VAL A 528 36.70 29.03 -2.14
C VAL A 528 35.62 28.16 -1.51
N TYR A 529 35.97 27.39 -0.47
CA TYR A 529 35.01 26.51 0.19
C TYR A 529 33.77 27.25 0.73
N GLY A 530 33.94 28.50 1.18
CA GLY A 530 32.83 29.35 1.63
C GLY A 530 31.75 29.59 0.58
N ASP A 531 32.10 29.57 -0.71
CA ASP A 531 31.16 29.84 -1.81
C ASP A 531 30.02 28.82 -1.86
N VAL A 532 30.26 27.59 -1.42
CA VAL A 532 29.21 26.55 -1.36
C VAL A 532 28.14 26.94 -0.36
N TYR A 533 28.54 27.32 0.86
CA TYR A 533 27.59 27.76 1.89
C TYR A 533 26.85 29.02 1.46
N GLU A 534 27.55 30.01 0.91
CA GLU A 534 26.92 31.23 0.38
C GLU A 534 25.88 30.91 -0.70
N ILE A 535 26.16 29.98 -1.62
CA ILE A 535 25.20 29.54 -2.63
C ILE A 535 24.02 28.82 -2.02
N THR A 536 24.24 27.93 -1.05
CA THR A 536 23.15 27.18 -0.41
C THR A 536 22.24 28.10 0.39
N GLU A 537 22.79 29.13 1.06
CA GLU A 537 22.01 30.18 1.72
C GLU A 537 21.19 31.01 0.74
N ARG A 538 21.77 31.39 -0.41
CA ARG A 538 21.07 32.12 -1.49
C ARG A 538 19.92 31.31 -2.10
N ILE A 539 20.07 29.98 -2.20
CA ILE A 539 19.00 29.06 -2.60
C ILE A 539 17.94 28.97 -1.49
N GLY A 540 18.36 29.03 -0.23
CA GLY A 540 17.49 29.11 0.93
C GLY A 540 16.60 27.90 1.07
N SER A 541 15.29 28.14 1.26
CA SER A 541 14.31 27.09 1.60
C SER A 541 14.11 25.99 0.55
N PHE A 542 14.71 26.10 -0.64
CA PHE A 542 14.63 25.06 -1.67
C PHE A 542 15.58 23.88 -1.44
N LEU A 543 16.67 24.10 -0.69
CA LEU A 543 17.59 23.05 -0.24
C LEU A 543 17.49 22.85 1.27
N ALA A 544 17.76 21.63 1.71
CA ALA A 544 18.00 21.30 3.10
C ALA A 544 19.33 20.58 3.23
N GLU A 545 20.06 20.91 4.27
CA GLU A 545 21.21 20.15 4.72
C GLU A 545 20.72 18.80 5.28
N VAL A 546 21.50 17.75 5.05
CA VAL A 546 21.19 16.38 5.43
C VAL A 546 22.40 15.78 6.10
N ASP A 547 22.22 15.31 7.33
CA ASP A 547 23.26 14.55 8.03
C ASP A 547 23.25 13.11 7.52
N LEU A 548 24.33 12.70 6.83
CA LEU A 548 24.60 11.28 6.61
C LEU A 548 25.37 10.77 7.82
N VAL A 549 24.74 9.86 8.58
CA VAL A 549 25.21 9.34 9.88
C VAL A 549 26.66 8.79 9.83
N ASP A 550 27.14 8.41 8.65
CA ASP A 550 28.42 7.72 8.44
C ASP A 550 29.54 8.58 7.80
N ASP A 551 29.33 9.87 7.51
CA ASP A 551 30.39 10.76 6.98
C ASP A 551 30.45 12.13 7.71
N PRO A 552 31.25 12.24 8.79
CA PRO A 552 31.37 13.48 9.57
C PRO A 552 32.26 14.55 8.92
N HIS A 553 32.80 14.29 7.72
CA HIS A 553 33.78 15.18 7.05
C HIS A 553 33.23 15.87 5.80
N GLN A 554 31.97 15.62 5.45
CA GLN A 554 31.33 16.15 4.25
C GLN A 554 29.89 16.56 4.56
N ASP A 555 29.49 17.74 4.09
CA ASP A 555 28.10 18.16 4.17
C ASP A 555 27.32 17.68 2.95
N TYR A 556 26.05 17.32 3.17
CA TYR A 556 25.16 16.87 2.12
C TYR A 556 23.90 17.73 2.05
N PHE A 557 23.34 17.81 0.85
CA PHE A 557 22.20 18.64 0.55
C PHE A 557 21.15 17.82 -0.22
N SER A 558 19.89 18.00 0.14
CA SER A 558 18.75 17.46 -0.58
C SER A 558 17.78 18.56 -0.98
N VAL A 559 17.05 18.33 -2.07
CA VAL A 559 15.87 19.12 -2.40
C VAL A 559 14.76 18.78 -1.41
N ARG A 560 14.15 19.78 -0.79
CA ARG A 560 13.14 19.54 0.27
C ARG A 560 11.89 18.79 -0.21
N SER A 561 11.64 18.79 -1.52
CA SER A 561 10.51 18.10 -2.12
C SER A 561 10.88 17.50 -3.46
N GLY A 562 10.87 16.17 -3.55
CA GLY A 562 11.03 15.46 -4.83
C GLY A 562 9.91 15.78 -5.84
N ALA A 563 8.71 16.15 -5.36
CA ALA A 563 7.62 16.62 -6.22
C ALA A 563 7.96 17.96 -6.88
N LEU A 564 8.40 18.94 -6.08
CA LEU A 564 8.82 20.25 -6.57
C LEU A 564 10.06 20.14 -7.45
N ALA A 565 11.01 19.26 -7.15
CA ALA A 565 12.18 19.03 -7.99
C ALA A 565 11.80 18.54 -9.40
N ARG A 566 10.80 17.64 -9.50
CA ARG A 566 10.28 17.21 -10.82
C ARG A 566 9.59 18.33 -11.56
N ILE A 567 8.77 19.14 -10.88
CA ILE A 567 8.12 20.30 -11.48
C ILE A 567 9.18 21.31 -11.92
N ALA A 568 10.16 21.61 -11.06
CA ALA A 568 11.25 22.55 -11.35
C ALA A 568 12.07 22.10 -12.56
N LEU A 569 12.44 20.82 -12.62
CA LEU A 569 13.03 20.25 -13.81
C LEU A 569 12.10 20.44 -15.00
N LYS A 570 10.85 19.97 -14.98
CA LYS A 570 9.93 20.06 -16.13
C LYS A 570 9.69 21.49 -16.62
N GLU A 571 9.56 22.44 -15.72
CA GLU A 571 9.22 23.84 -16.01
C GLU A 571 10.44 24.72 -16.32
N CYS A 572 11.66 24.24 -16.02
CA CYS A 572 12.90 24.94 -16.34
C CYS A 572 12.99 25.28 -17.85
N PRO A 573 13.44 26.47 -18.26
CA PRO A 573 13.70 26.73 -19.68
C PRO A 573 14.74 25.73 -20.23
N GLY A 574 14.50 25.17 -21.42
CA GLY A 574 15.39 24.16 -22.02
C GLY A 574 16.84 24.64 -22.14
N ARG A 575 17.03 25.93 -22.48
CA ARG A 575 18.36 26.59 -22.51
C ARG A 575 19.08 26.56 -21.16
N ALA A 576 18.34 26.71 -20.06
CA ALA A 576 18.91 26.78 -18.73
C ALA A 576 19.28 25.39 -18.23
N PHE A 577 18.39 24.42 -18.48
CA PHE A 577 18.67 23.01 -18.21
C PHE A 577 19.87 22.50 -19.02
N ALA A 578 19.98 22.87 -20.31
CA ALA A 578 21.12 22.48 -21.15
C ALA A 578 22.46 22.93 -20.56
N ARG A 579 22.56 24.18 -20.09
CA ARG A 579 23.77 24.70 -19.43
C ARG A 579 24.12 23.90 -18.19
N VAL A 580 23.13 23.63 -17.34
CA VAL A 580 23.32 22.85 -16.10
C VAL A 580 23.78 21.43 -16.42
N TYR A 581 23.10 20.77 -17.36
CA TYR A 581 23.38 19.39 -17.74
C TYR A 581 24.79 19.25 -18.35
N GLU A 582 25.17 20.14 -19.28
CA GLU A 582 26.50 20.13 -19.87
C GLU A 582 27.61 20.43 -18.86
N ARG A 583 27.41 21.44 -18.01
CA ARG A 583 28.36 21.82 -16.98
C ARG A 583 28.55 20.73 -15.93
N PHE A 584 27.47 20.06 -15.51
CA PHE A 584 27.55 18.96 -14.56
C PHE A 584 28.44 17.84 -15.09
N HIS A 585 28.14 17.34 -16.30
CA HIS A 585 28.91 16.24 -16.90
C HIS A 585 30.33 16.62 -17.34
N ALA A 586 30.64 17.91 -17.47
CA ALA A 586 31.99 18.41 -17.73
C ALA A 586 32.81 18.61 -16.44
N ALA A 587 32.19 19.12 -15.38
CA ALA A 587 32.89 19.60 -14.19
C ALA A 587 32.85 18.64 -13.00
N VAL A 588 31.82 17.78 -12.88
CA VAL A 588 31.62 16.89 -11.73
C VAL A 588 32.09 15.46 -12.08
N PRO A 589 33.22 14.98 -11.53
CA PRO A 589 33.70 13.64 -11.84
C PRO A 589 32.81 12.52 -11.28
N PRO A 590 32.71 11.36 -11.94
CA PRO A 590 31.94 10.21 -11.41
C PRO A 590 32.27 9.79 -9.98
N ARG A 591 33.55 9.92 -9.58
CA ARG A 591 34.05 9.53 -8.26
C ARG A 591 33.56 10.39 -7.08
N VAL A 592 33.08 11.62 -7.34
CA VAL A 592 32.54 12.50 -6.29
C VAL A 592 31.01 12.45 -6.23
N ILE A 593 30.37 11.79 -7.20
CA ILE A 593 28.93 11.62 -7.23
C ILE A 593 28.57 10.53 -6.23
N VAL A 594 27.76 10.91 -5.23
CA VAL A 594 27.22 9.99 -4.24
C VAL A 594 26.46 8.88 -4.98
N ASP A 595 26.86 7.64 -4.76
CA ASP A 595 26.24 6.46 -5.38
C ASP A 595 26.15 6.50 -6.91
N TYR A 596 27.29 6.79 -7.55
CA TYR A 596 27.39 6.85 -9.00
C TYR A 596 26.70 5.68 -9.76
N PRO A 597 26.73 4.40 -9.30
CA PRO A 597 26.00 3.34 -9.99
C PRO A 597 24.49 3.58 -10.10
N THR A 598 23.84 4.08 -9.05
CA THR A 598 22.41 4.45 -9.06
C THR A 598 22.20 5.68 -9.92
N PHE A 599 22.99 6.74 -9.71
CA PHE A 599 22.92 7.96 -10.50
C PHE A 599 22.99 7.68 -12.01
N ARG A 600 23.97 6.87 -12.44
CA ARG A 600 24.22 6.50 -13.84
C ARG A 600 23.03 5.84 -14.53
N ARG A 601 22.22 5.06 -13.83
CA ARG A 601 21.03 4.39 -14.41
C ARG A 601 20.00 5.40 -14.94
N TYR A 602 19.98 6.60 -14.37
CA TYR A 602 19.00 7.64 -14.68
C TYR A 602 19.61 8.87 -15.36
N ALA A 603 20.89 9.13 -15.12
CA ALA A 603 21.58 10.34 -15.55
C ALA A 603 21.55 10.57 -17.07
N TYR A 604 21.63 9.48 -17.84
CA TYR A 604 21.78 9.48 -19.30
C TYR A 604 20.46 9.21 -20.05
N ASP A 605 19.33 9.40 -19.38
CA ASP A 605 18.00 9.26 -20.00
C ASP A 605 17.84 10.20 -21.21
N ASN A 606 17.22 9.66 -22.26
CA ASN A 606 16.96 10.37 -23.50
C ASN A 606 16.14 11.66 -23.31
N ASP A 607 15.24 11.74 -22.33
CA ASP A 607 14.38 12.90 -22.11
C ASP A 607 15.21 14.10 -21.61
N PHE A 608 16.27 13.85 -20.83
CA PHE A 608 17.22 14.90 -20.47
C PHE A 608 18.05 15.32 -21.67
N ALA A 609 18.63 14.35 -22.39
CA ALA A 609 19.49 14.62 -23.53
C ALA A 609 18.76 15.37 -24.66
N ARG A 610 17.51 15.02 -24.99
CA ARG A 610 16.69 15.72 -26.00
C ARG A 610 16.42 17.17 -25.65
N ARG A 611 16.30 17.44 -24.35
CA ARG A 611 16.03 18.77 -23.84
C ARG A 611 17.28 19.62 -23.75
N ALA A 612 18.40 19.03 -23.37
CA ALA A 612 19.71 19.68 -23.35
C ALA A 612 20.25 19.91 -24.77
N TYR A 613 20.01 18.95 -25.67
CA TYR A 613 20.56 18.92 -27.03
C TYR A 613 19.44 18.74 -28.08
N PRO A 614 18.75 19.84 -28.47
CA PRO A 614 17.72 19.81 -29.51
C PRO A 614 18.29 19.49 -30.91
N ARG A 615 19.60 19.61 -31.11
CA ARG A 615 20.28 19.25 -32.37
C ARG A 615 20.97 17.89 -32.20
N VAL A 616 20.71 16.98 -33.13
CA VAL A 616 21.24 15.60 -33.13
C VAL A 616 22.75 15.56 -32.91
N GLY A 617 23.51 16.39 -33.63
CA GLY A 617 24.97 16.37 -33.57
C GLY A 617 25.55 16.74 -32.20
N ASP A 618 24.86 17.58 -31.42
CA ASP A 618 25.33 17.99 -30.09
C ASP A 618 25.10 16.85 -29.08
N GLY A 619 23.94 16.19 -29.15
CA GLY A 619 23.66 15.02 -28.31
C GLY A 619 24.51 13.81 -28.68
N LEU A 620 24.79 13.60 -29.97
CA LEU A 620 25.71 12.54 -30.42
C LEU A 620 27.10 12.72 -29.81
N LYS A 621 27.67 13.94 -29.87
CA LYS A 621 28.97 14.25 -29.23
C LYS A 621 28.95 14.00 -27.72
N PHE A 622 27.83 14.27 -27.05
CA PHE A 622 27.68 13.98 -25.63
C PHE A 622 27.80 12.46 -25.36
N TYR A 623 27.03 11.63 -26.06
CA TYR A 623 27.09 10.18 -25.89
C TYR A 623 28.44 9.59 -26.34
N GLU A 624 29.08 10.13 -27.38
CA GLU A 624 30.42 9.71 -27.82
C GLU A 624 31.48 9.94 -26.74
N ARG A 625 31.42 11.08 -26.03
CA ARG A 625 32.30 11.33 -24.88
C ARG A 625 32.03 10.35 -23.75
N LEU A 626 30.75 10.05 -23.48
CA LEU A 626 30.35 9.10 -22.45
C LEU A 626 30.93 7.71 -22.71
N VAL A 627 30.67 7.13 -23.89
CA VAL A 627 31.14 5.75 -24.20
C VAL A 627 32.66 5.63 -24.25
N LYS A 628 33.38 6.70 -24.64
CA LYS A 628 34.85 6.72 -24.57
C LYS A 628 35.39 6.56 -23.15
N SER A 629 34.63 7.02 -22.15
CA SER A 629 35.04 6.99 -20.74
C SER A 629 34.64 5.70 -20.01
N THR A 630 33.63 4.97 -20.50
CA THR A 630 33.04 3.81 -19.79
C THR A 630 33.08 2.49 -20.56
N ASP A 631 33.11 2.54 -21.90
CA ASP A 631 32.97 1.42 -22.84
C ASP A 631 31.83 0.42 -22.55
N ASN A 632 30.70 0.89 -22.01
CA ASN A 632 29.60 0.04 -21.55
C ASN A 632 28.45 -0.07 -22.57
N ALA A 633 27.94 -1.29 -22.81
CA ALA A 633 26.83 -1.55 -23.73
C ALA A 633 25.53 -0.77 -23.42
N TYR A 634 25.23 -0.48 -22.15
CA TYR A 634 24.05 0.31 -21.78
C TYR A 634 24.18 1.78 -22.20
N ASP A 635 25.39 2.35 -22.19
CA ASP A 635 25.59 3.74 -22.62
C ASP A 635 25.38 3.87 -24.13
N TYR A 636 25.79 2.86 -24.91
CA TYR A 636 25.44 2.76 -26.33
C TYR A 636 23.92 2.64 -26.54
N GLN A 637 23.23 1.86 -25.70
CA GLN A 637 21.77 1.75 -25.74
C GLN A 637 21.09 3.10 -25.48
N HIS A 638 21.55 3.88 -24.49
CA HIS A 638 21.03 5.23 -24.21
C HIS A 638 21.22 6.17 -25.42
N GLY A 639 22.41 6.17 -26.04
CA GLY A 639 22.69 6.95 -27.24
C GLY A 639 21.78 6.55 -28.42
N ALA A 640 21.58 5.26 -28.65
CA ALA A 640 20.68 4.77 -29.69
C ALA A 640 19.22 5.22 -29.50
N ILE A 641 18.73 5.19 -28.25
CA ILE A 641 17.37 5.65 -27.92
C ILE A 641 17.23 7.15 -28.21
N TYR A 642 18.22 7.96 -27.81
CA TYR A 642 18.24 9.39 -28.12
C TYR A 642 18.18 9.65 -29.63
N LEU A 643 19.07 9.01 -30.40
CA LEU A 643 19.16 9.18 -31.86
C LEU A 643 17.86 8.78 -32.56
N SER A 644 17.25 7.67 -32.14
CA SER A 644 15.94 7.23 -32.63
C SER A 644 14.84 8.24 -32.35
N LYS A 645 14.77 8.82 -31.14
CA LYS A 645 13.79 9.87 -30.83
C LYS A 645 14.01 11.18 -31.55
N MET A 646 15.23 11.40 -32.04
CA MET A 646 15.56 12.51 -32.93
C MET A 646 15.41 12.17 -34.42
N LYS A 647 14.86 11.00 -34.76
CA LYS A 647 14.69 10.47 -36.12
C LYS A 647 16.00 10.28 -36.91
N SER A 648 17.16 10.20 -36.25
CA SER A 648 18.42 9.80 -36.89
C SER A 648 18.58 8.28 -36.83
N PHE A 649 17.80 7.57 -37.65
CA PHE A 649 17.71 6.12 -37.56
C PHE A 649 19.01 5.41 -37.98
N THR A 650 19.70 5.90 -39.01
CA THR A 650 21.00 5.33 -39.45
C THR A 650 22.02 5.31 -38.32
N ASP A 651 22.18 6.44 -37.62
CA ASP A 651 23.08 6.51 -36.46
C ASP A 651 22.56 5.64 -35.30
N ALA A 652 21.24 5.66 -35.05
CA ALA A 652 20.63 4.86 -33.99
C ALA A 652 20.92 3.37 -34.17
N PHE A 653 20.86 2.85 -35.40
CA PHE A 653 21.21 1.46 -35.73
C PHE A 653 22.68 1.14 -35.45
N SER A 654 23.59 1.97 -35.95
CA SER A 654 25.03 1.79 -35.70
C SER A 654 25.34 1.67 -34.20
N TRP A 655 24.67 2.48 -33.39
CA TRP A 655 24.84 2.48 -31.93
C TRP A 655 24.23 1.24 -31.25
N ILE A 656 23.00 0.85 -31.60
CA ILE A 656 22.35 -0.30 -30.97
C ILE A 656 22.97 -1.63 -31.41
N ASP A 657 23.49 -1.72 -32.64
CA ASP A 657 24.22 -2.90 -33.14
C ASP A 657 25.54 -3.08 -32.39
N THR A 658 26.22 -1.96 -32.09
CA THR A 658 27.41 -1.98 -31.25
C THR A 658 27.07 -2.51 -29.84
N ALA A 659 25.95 -2.08 -29.26
CA ALA A 659 25.48 -2.59 -27.96
C ALA A 659 25.12 -4.10 -28.02
N MET A 660 24.47 -4.54 -29.10
CA MET A 660 24.12 -5.94 -29.36
C MET A 660 25.38 -6.82 -29.49
N SER A 661 26.38 -6.36 -30.23
CA SER A 661 27.66 -7.04 -30.42
C SER A 661 28.39 -7.21 -29.08
N LYS A 662 28.50 -6.14 -28.29
CA LYS A 662 29.13 -6.17 -26.95
C LYS A 662 28.46 -7.15 -26.00
N THR A 663 27.14 -7.34 -26.11
CA THR A 663 26.39 -8.28 -25.26
C THR A 663 26.18 -9.65 -25.90
N ARG A 664 26.73 -9.89 -27.10
CA ARG A 664 26.54 -11.11 -27.90
C ARG A 664 25.06 -11.46 -28.09
N GLY A 665 24.20 -10.44 -28.16
CA GLY A 665 22.74 -10.61 -28.26
C GLY A 665 22.07 -11.30 -27.08
N ARG A 666 22.74 -11.43 -25.92
CA ARG A 666 22.18 -12.13 -24.75
C ARG A 666 21.29 -11.24 -23.88
N VAL A 667 21.41 -9.93 -24.03
CA VAL A 667 20.69 -8.95 -23.20
C VAL A 667 19.40 -8.52 -23.89
N TYR A 668 18.28 -9.06 -23.42
CA TYR A 668 16.95 -8.82 -24.00
C TYR A 668 16.46 -7.35 -23.95
N SER A 669 16.94 -6.51 -23.02
CA SER A 669 16.58 -5.07 -23.05
C SER A 669 17.11 -4.37 -24.28
N ILE A 670 18.34 -4.71 -24.67
CA ILE A 670 19.01 -4.16 -25.84
C ILE A 670 18.32 -4.71 -27.10
N ARG A 671 17.96 -6.00 -27.12
CA ARG A 671 17.15 -6.59 -28.21
C ARG A 671 15.79 -5.92 -28.40
N ASN A 672 15.08 -5.66 -27.30
CA ASN A 672 13.81 -4.93 -27.38
C ASN A 672 14.04 -3.52 -27.96
N THR A 673 15.07 -2.83 -27.48
CA THR A 673 15.40 -1.48 -27.99
C THR A 673 15.71 -1.51 -29.47
N HIS A 674 16.49 -2.49 -29.93
CA HIS A 674 16.78 -2.72 -31.35
C HIS A 674 15.49 -2.91 -32.16
N ALA A 675 14.62 -3.85 -31.76
CA ALA A 675 13.33 -4.08 -32.42
C ALA A 675 12.48 -2.80 -32.48
N ARG A 676 12.42 -2.04 -31.38
CA ARG A 676 11.65 -0.80 -31.34
C ARG A 676 12.17 0.25 -32.32
N ILE A 677 13.49 0.42 -32.41
CA ILE A 677 14.12 1.34 -33.37
C ILE A 677 13.80 0.87 -34.80
N LEU A 678 13.86 -0.44 -35.05
CA LEU A 678 13.58 -1.05 -36.34
C LEU A 678 12.14 -0.84 -36.81
N PHE A 679 11.17 -0.95 -35.90
CA PHE A 679 9.79 -0.59 -36.22
C PHE A 679 9.62 0.90 -36.50
N GLU A 680 10.12 1.76 -35.58
CA GLU A 680 9.97 3.22 -35.67
C GLU A 680 10.62 3.79 -36.95
N ALA A 681 11.73 3.22 -37.41
CA ALA A 681 12.43 3.63 -38.62
C ALA A 681 11.64 3.34 -39.91
N ASN A 682 10.89 2.23 -39.94
CA ASN A 682 10.26 1.70 -41.15
C ASN A 682 8.78 2.06 -41.27
N ILE A 683 8.06 2.24 -40.16
CA ILE A 683 6.59 2.47 -40.20
C ILE A 683 6.20 3.75 -40.98
N ASP A 684 7.00 4.81 -40.91
CA ASP A 684 6.76 6.05 -41.67
C ASP A 684 7.15 5.93 -43.16
N VAL A 685 7.99 4.95 -43.51
CA VAL A 685 8.27 4.59 -44.92
C VAL A 685 7.08 3.83 -45.49
N VAL A 686 6.62 2.80 -44.79
CA VAL A 686 5.44 1.99 -45.17
C VAL A 686 4.18 2.84 -45.30
N LYS A 687 3.99 3.87 -44.46
CA LYS A 687 2.88 4.83 -44.61
C LYS A 687 2.90 5.60 -45.93
N ARG A 688 4.08 5.86 -46.48
CA ARG A 688 4.26 6.62 -47.73
C ARG A 688 4.30 5.70 -48.95
N ASP A 689 4.91 4.54 -48.79
CA ASP A 689 5.02 3.49 -49.79
C ASP A 689 4.70 2.13 -49.16
N PRO A 690 3.42 1.69 -49.21
CA PRO A 690 2.98 0.44 -48.61
C PRO A 690 3.62 -0.82 -49.20
N ASP A 691 4.21 -0.73 -50.40
CA ASP A 691 4.80 -1.86 -51.13
C ASP A 691 6.33 -1.95 -50.98
N ASP A 692 6.96 -1.09 -50.15
CA ASP A 692 8.40 -1.15 -49.86
C ASP A 692 8.75 -2.44 -49.10
N GLY A 693 9.25 -3.44 -49.84
CA GLY A 693 9.60 -4.74 -49.29
C GLY A 693 10.66 -4.70 -48.19
N THR A 694 11.60 -3.75 -48.25
CA THR A 694 12.66 -3.63 -47.23
C THR A 694 12.08 -3.11 -45.92
N ALA A 695 11.22 -2.09 -46.00
CA ALA A 695 10.57 -1.53 -44.83
C ALA A 695 9.60 -2.53 -44.18
N LEU A 696 8.87 -3.30 -44.99
CA LEU A 696 8.01 -4.39 -44.53
C LEU A 696 8.81 -5.48 -43.80
N ASP A 697 9.92 -5.95 -44.38
CA ASP A 697 10.75 -6.98 -43.76
C ASP A 697 11.36 -6.50 -42.43
N GLY A 698 11.76 -5.23 -42.33
CA GLY A 698 12.20 -4.64 -41.07
C GLY A 698 11.11 -4.60 -40.00
N ILE A 699 9.87 -4.26 -40.37
CA ILE A 699 8.73 -4.31 -39.42
C ILE A 699 8.47 -5.76 -38.97
N ARG A 700 8.53 -6.73 -39.89
CA ARG A 700 8.35 -8.15 -39.56
C ARG A 700 9.40 -8.63 -38.56
N GLU A 701 10.67 -8.34 -38.83
CA GLU A 701 11.77 -8.69 -37.92
C GLU A 701 11.58 -8.06 -36.53
N SER A 702 11.15 -6.80 -36.45
CA SER A 702 10.82 -6.17 -35.16
C SER A 702 9.76 -6.96 -34.40
N MET A 703 8.65 -7.28 -35.07
CA MET A 703 7.52 -7.99 -34.46
C MET A 703 7.94 -9.40 -33.99
N GLU A 704 8.74 -10.12 -34.77
CA GLU A 704 9.28 -11.44 -34.40
C GLU A 704 10.23 -11.38 -33.19
N VAL A 705 11.08 -10.37 -33.13
CA VAL A 705 11.97 -10.15 -31.98
C VAL A 705 11.15 -9.84 -30.72
N LEU A 706 10.11 -9.00 -30.82
CA LEU A 706 9.22 -8.71 -29.71
C LEU A 706 8.43 -9.94 -29.26
N GLN A 707 7.91 -10.74 -30.19
CA GLN A 707 7.24 -12.00 -29.89
C GLN A 707 8.16 -12.97 -29.15
N THR A 708 9.41 -13.11 -29.61
CA THR A 708 10.44 -13.90 -28.91
C THR A 708 10.71 -13.35 -27.50
N CYS A 709 10.70 -12.03 -27.33
CA CYS A 709 10.89 -11.42 -26.01
C CYS A 709 9.68 -11.65 -25.09
N ILE A 710 8.44 -11.64 -25.61
CA ILE A 710 7.23 -11.99 -24.85
C ILE A 710 7.33 -13.41 -24.30
N GLU A 711 7.87 -14.35 -25.09
CA GLU A 711 7.96 -15.76 -24.71
C GLU A 711 9.16 -16.06 -23.79
N LYS A 712 10.31 -15.43 -24.03
CA LYS A 712 11.60 -15.81 -23.41
C LYS A 712 12.13 -14.84 -22.36
N ASP A 713 11.69 -13.59 -22.37
CA ASP A 713 12.12 -12.59 -21.39
C ASP A 713 11.11 -12.48 -20.23
N LYS A 714 11.63 -12.33 -19.01
CA LYS A 714 10.82 -12.27 -17.80
C LYS A 714 9.93 -11.01 -17.70
N ARG A 715 10.19 -9.99 -18.52
CA ARG A 715 9.42 -8.74 -18.63
C ARG A 715 8.35 -8.82 -19.71
N ARG A 716 7.69 -9.98 -19.81
CA ARG A 716 6.63 -10.30 -20.78
C ARG A 716 5.61 -9.16 -20.91
N SER A 717 5.21 -8.59 -19.79
CA SER A 717 4.31 -7.43 -19.67
C SER A 717 4.74 -6.22 -20.50
N TYR A 718 5.99 -5.78 -20.36
CA TYR A 718 6.51 -4.62 -21.09
C TYR A 718 6.60 -4.90 -22.60
N HIS A 719 7.08 -6.09 -22.98
CA HIS A 719 7.17 -6.50 -24.39
C HIS A 719 5.80 -6.59 -25.04
N LEU A 720 4.81 -7.14 -24.32
CA LEU A 720 3.43 -7.27 -24.78
C LEU A 720 2.80 -5.88 -25.03
N LEU A 721 2.92 -4.95 -24.08
CA LEU A 721 2.39 -3.58 -24.27
C LEU A 721 2.96 -2.92 -25.54
N ARG A 722 4.26 -3.09 -25.79
CA ARG A 722 4.93 -2.54 -26.98
C ARG A 722 4.53 -3.26 -28.27
N TYR A 723 4.43 -4.58 -28.23
CA TYR A 723 3.97 -5.38 -29.37
C TYR A 723 2.53 -5.00 -29.76
N SER A 724 1.63 -4.88 -28.78
CA SER A 724 0.24 -4.49 -29.01
C SER A 724 0.12 -3.09 -29.62
N ASP A 725 0.88 -2.11 -29.10
CA ASP A 725 0.93 -0.76 -29.66
C ASP A 725 1.44 -0.74 -31.11
N GLN A 726 2.52 -1.49 -31.40
CA GLN A 726 3.05 -1.62 -32.75
C GLN A 726 2.08 -2.33 -33.71
N ALA A 727 1.41 -3.40 -33.26
CA ALA A 727 0.40 -4.10 -34.04
C ALA A 727 -0.76 -3.15 -34.44
N ILE A 728 -1.24 -2.33 -33.51
CA ILE A 728 -2.26 -1.31 -33.78
C ILE A 728 -1.74 -0.26 -34.77
N GLN A 729 -0.51 0.24 -34.58
CA GLN A 729 0.08 1.23 -35.47
C GLN A 729 0.26 0.71 -36.90
N PHE A 730 0.71 -0.54 -37.06
CA PHE A 730 0.85 -1.18 -38.37
C PHE A 730 -0.52 -1.41 -39.01
N ALA A 731 -1.49 -1.92 -38.25
CA ALA A 731 -2.84 -2.14 -38.74
C ALA A 731 -3.47 -0.86 -39.29
N LYS A 732 -3.26 0.31 -38.66
CA LYS A 732 -3.76 1.60 -39.18
C LYS A 732 -3.22 1.99 -40.55
N VAL A 733 -2.15 1.34 -41.01
CA VAL A 733 -1.45 1.66 -42.27
C VAL A 733 -1.69 0.57 -43.31
N ILE A 734 -1.59 -0.70 -42.91
CA ILE A 734 -1.75 -1.87 -43.79
C ILE A 734 -2.86 -2.76 -43.25
N GLU A 735 -3.78 -3.11 -44.14
CA GLU A 735 -4.92 -3.99 -43.86
C GLU A 735 -4.76 -5.34 -44.58
N ASP A 736 -3.75 -6.10 -44.18
CA ASP A 736 -3.44 -7.40 -44.75
C ASP A 736 -3.58 -8.55 -43.74
N ARG A 737 -3.40 -9.79 -44.21
CA ARG A 737 -3.47 -10.99 -43.36
C ARG A 737 -2.47 -10.95 -42.21
N GLN A 738 -1.30 -10.36 -42.41
CA GLN A 738 -0.26 -10.30 -41.39
C GLN A 738 -0.62 -9.31 -40.27
N SER A 739 -1.15 -8.13 -40.62
CA SER A 739 -1.69 -7.16 -39.67
C SER A 739 -2.79 -7.77 -38.79
N TYR A 740 -3.68 -8.56 -39.40
CA TYR A 740 -4.73 -9.29 -38.69
C TYR A 740 -4.15 -10.32 -37.71
N GLN A 741 -3.18 -11.12 -38.16
CA GLN A 741 -2.52 -12.12 -37.31
C GLN A 741 -1.82 -11.49 -36.10
N TRP A 742 -1.15 -10.34 -36.27
CA TRP A 742 -0.51 -9.64 -35.15
C TRP A 742 -1.53 -9.05 -34.17
N LEU A 743 -2.65 -8.50 -34.65
CA LEU A 743 -3.74 -8.04 -33.79
C LEU A 743 -4.39 -9.19 -33.01
N VAL A 744 -4.65 -10.33 -33.65
CA VAL A 744 -5.18 -11.53 -32.97
C VAL A 744 -4.21 -12.01 -31.90
N HIS A 745 -2.93 -12.15 -32.21
CA HIS A 745 -1.92 -12.55 -31.24
C HIS A 745 -1.85 -11.56 -30.06
N ALA A 746 -1.87 -10.26 -30.33
CA ALA A 746 -1.92 -9.23 -29.29
C ALA A 746 -3.17 -9.38 -28.41
N GLY A 747 -4.34 -9.59 -29.02
CA GLY A 747 -5.62 -9.76 -28.33
C GLY A 747 -5.63 -10.99 -27.42
N GLU A 748 -5.25 -12.16 -27.92
CA GLU A 748 -5.16 -13.40 -27.15
C GLU A 748 -4.24 -13.27 -25.94
N ARG A 749 -3.04 -12.68 -26.16
CA ARG A 749 -2.06 -12.49 -25.09
C ARG A 749 -2.51 -11.46 -24.06
N LEU A 750 -3.17 -10.37 -24.48
CA LEU A 750 -3.74 -9.38 -23.55
C LEU A 750 -4.89 -9.98 -22.75
N GLU A 751 -5.75 -10.78 -23.36
CA GLU A 751 -6.86 -11.46 -22.69
C GLU A 751 -6.37 -12.49 -21.66
N GLU A 752 -5.35 -13.28 -22.01
CA GLU A 752 -4.65 -14.17 -21.08
C GLU A 752 -4.14 -13.40 -19.84
N MET A 753 -3.51 -12.23 -20.05
CA MET A 753 -3.00 -11.39 -18.95
C MET A 753 -4.13 -10.78 -18.10
N VAL A 754 -5.23 -10.34 -18.72
CA VAL A 754 -6.39 -9.79 -17.99
C VAL A 754 -7.03 -10.87 -17.11
N GLN A 755 -7.15 -12.10 -17.62
CA GLN A 755 -7.70 -13.23 -16.87
C GLN A 755 -6.78 -13.65 -15.71
N GLN A 756 -5.47 -13.76 -15.95
CA GLN A 756 -4.49 -14.11 -14.91
C GLN A 756 -4.45 -13.05 -13.80
N ALA A 757 -4.48 -11.76 -14.17
CA ALA A 757 -4.51 -10.65 -13.22
C ALA A 757 -5.78 -10.64 -12.35
N ALA A 758 -6.94 -11.02 -12.90
CA ALA A 758 -8.21 -11.10 -12.16
C ALA A 758 -8.22 -12.22 -11.10
N VAL A 759 -7.46 -13.29 -11.34
CA VAL A 759 -7.44 -14.49 -10.48
C VAL A 759 -6.38 -14.40 -9.38
N LEU A 760 -5.20 -13.81 -9.65
CA LEU A 760 -4.02 -14.03 -8.80
C LEU A 760 -3.60 -12.88 -7.87
N ARG A 761 -4.23 -11.69 -7.89
CA ARG A 761 -3.72 -10.50 -7.15
C ARG A 761 -2.18 -10.34 -7.33
N SER A 762 -1.66 -10.69 -8.51
CA SER A 762 -0.23 -10.88 -8.77
C SER A 762 0.39 -9.63 -9.41
N ARG A 763 1.72 -9.71 -9.68
CA ARG A 763 2.56 -8.77 -10.47
C ARG A 763 1.86 -8.11 -11.68
N GLU A 764 0.92 -8.81 -12.32
CA GLU A 764 0.24 -8.40 -13.56
C GLU A 764 -1.02 -7.54 -13.34
N SER A 765 -1.52 -7.44 -12.10
CA SER A 765 -2.67 -6.60 -11.72
C SER A 765 -2.44 -5.11 -11.95
N TYR A 766 -1.19 -4.64 -11.90
CA TYR A 766 -0.88 -3.21 -12.02
C TYR A 766 -1.12 -2.65 -13.43
N ASN A 767 -0.73 -3.40 -14.47
CA ASN A 767 -0.96 -3.00 -15.86
C ASN A 767 -2.36 -3.38 -16.35
N LEU A 768 -3.23 -3.96 -15.49
CA LEU A 768 -4.57 -4.43 -15.86
C LEU A 768 -5.38 -3.37 -16.60
N ARG A 769 -5.30 -2.11 -16.17
CA ARG A 769 -5.96 -1.00 -16.86
C ARG A 769 -5.38 -0.77 -18.26
N LYS A 770 -4.06 -0.74 -18.41
CA LYS A 770 -3.40 -0.61 -19.72
C LYS A 770 -3.71 -1.79 -20.63
N TYR A 771 -3.73 -3.01 -20.09
CA TYR A 771 -4.11 -4.20 -20.84
C TYR A 771 -5.56 -4.13 -21.30
N ARG A 772 -6.49 -3.71 -20.44
CA ARG A 772 -7.90 -3.51 -20.82
C ARG A 772 -8.06 -2.45 -21.90
N ASN A 773 -7.37 -1.31 -21.78
CA ASN A 773 -7.42 -0.25 -22.78
C ASN A 773 -6.90 -0.74 -24.13
N LEU A 774 -5.70 -1.33 -24.17
CA LEU A 774 -5.13 -1.89 -25.40
C LEU A 774 -5.97 -3.05 -25.95
N LEU A 775 -6.55 -3.90 -25.10
CA LEU A 775 -7.42 -5.00 -25.52
C LEU A 775 -8.70 -4.44 -26.17
N ASN A 776 -9.26 -3.36 -25.62
CA ASN A 776 -10.40 -2.67 -26.24
C ASN A 776 -10.02 -2.05 -27.58
N ASP A 777 -8.85 -1.42 -27.68
CA ASP A 777 -8.35 -0.85 -28.94
C ASP A 777 -8.13 -1.95 -30.00
N VAL A 778 -7.51 -3.07 -29.62
CA VAL A 778 -7.33 -4.25 -30.49
C VAL A 778 -8.69 -4.83 -30.92
N ARG A 779 -9.64 -4.99 -29.99
CA ARG A 779 -10.99 -5.48 -30.30
C ARG A 779 -11.75 -4.54 -31.23
N SER A 780 -11.61 -3.23 -31.06
CA SER A 780 -12.20 -2.23 -31.95
C SER A 780 -11.63 -2.32 -33.36
N MET A 781 -10.31 -2.45 -33.49
CA MET A 781 -9.64 -2.64 -34.79
C MET A 781 -10.04 -3.96 -35.46
N LEU A 782 -10.20 -5.04 -34.70
CA LEU A 782 -10.68 -6.33 -35.21
C LEU A 782 -12.16 -6.30 -35.60
N ALA A 783 -13.02 -5.62 -34.83
CA ALA A 783 -14.46 -5.53 -35.14
C ALA A 783 -14.75 -4.71 -36.41
N GLY A 784 -13.90 -3.73 -36.71
CA GLY A 784 -13.96 -2.96 -37.97
C GLY A 784 -13.50 -3.75 -39.20
N ARG A 785 -12.89 -4.93 -39.02
CA ARG A 785 -12.35 -5.80 -40.06
C ARG A 785 -13.13 -7.10 -40.03
N GLY A 786 -14.08 -7.30 -40.96
CA GLY A 786 -14.77 -8.59 -41.07
C GLY A 786 -13.76 -9.73 -41.06
N SER A 787 -14.04 -10.82 -40.33
CA SER A 787 -13.17 -12.00 -40.28
C SER A 787 -12.79 -12.38 -41.72
N PRO A 788 -11.49 -12.64 -42.02
CA PRO A 788 -11.00 -12.82 -43.38
C PRO A 788 -11.69 -13.94 -44.14
#